data_AF-A0A396N0Z1-F1
#
_entry.id   AF-A0A396N0Z1-F1
#
_cell.length_a   1.000
_cell.length_b   1.000
_cell.length_c   1.000
_cell.angle_alpha   90.00
_cell.angle_beta   90.00
_cell.angle_gamma   90.00
#
_symmetry.space_group_name_H-M   'P 1'
#
loop_
_entity.id
_entity.type
_entity.pdbx_description
1 polymer ?
#
loop_
_entity_poly.entity_id
_entity_poly.type
_entity_poly.pdbx_seq_one_letter_code
_entity_poly.pdbx_strand_id
1 'polypeptide(L)'
;MEEIKKMKEAHTVLNQVTYEPKPLYHGYTDKRLRINVTDNTIDMIDIPQEVKEKFTGGKGYCLRYLWDATNPDTKWNSPENAITMSAGPIAGITQYGGTGKCLVCSISPMTDIPIDSNVGGYFGPFLKFSGFDVIELTGKAEEDVIIVIDGNKGTVSIEKAPLEHKDAHVLGEELTTMYAEDDNDRKNVAVVCSGSAADHCNLSMLNFTFYDPKRNVVRLKQAGRGGIGRVFADKHIKALVCHFKGVKANLNHVYDISILNRDGLKFHREVATQDDKQNSMRKSGTAYSLRIMSDYDILPTRNYKYGGTDKIDEMAPEVWRNKWLTQGGADGCWYGCSMACAKTADQFELKTGPYKGHKVCVDGPEYETAAGVGPNCGVTDPQVILEVNFYCDTYGIDTISFGTMTAFLMECYENGILNKERTGGLELVWGNAEAELELLHQMARNEGFGKIAALGSHKQKEYFAAQGWGDMDFMNDIAMEQKGLEYSEYASKESLAQQGGYGLTNKGPQHDEAWLIFMDQVNNQIPTFEDKAEALYYYPMFRTWFGLLGLCKLPWNDIVPADNSLTDEPAKVPEHVDNYLDLYYGVTGVKIDRDEMIKMSERVYNFQRVFNIRLGKGLRANDAIPYRSQGPVTEEEYLSRQERYDGQLVELVGFTKEEVEKMSLKEKMAATRKHREGEYEKLIDAVYPKRGWNLNGVPTIAHLKELGMDLPELLEVVEPLQ
;
A
#
# COMPACT_ATOMS: atom_id res chain seq x y z
N MET A 1 13.21 -21.24 23.56
CA MET A 1 12.56 -22.55 23.77
C MET A 1 11.83 -22.64 25.11
N GLU A 2 12.51 -22.46 26.26
CA GLU A 2 11.82 -22.51 27.57
C GLU A 2 10.77 -21.40 27.73
N GLU A 3 11.06 -20.18 27.27
CA GLU A 3 10.08 -19.08 27.26
C GLU A 3 8.88 -19.38 26.35
N ILE A 4 9.12 -19.87 25.13
CA ILE A 4 8.05 -20.29 24.20
C ILE A 4 7.16 -21.37 24.80
N LYS A 5 7.75 -22.33 25.53
CA LYS A 5 6.99 -23.37 26.23
C LYS A 5 6.07 -22.76 27.30
N LYS A 6 6.58 -21.82 28.10
CA LYS A 6 5.78 -21.10 29.11
C LYS A 6 4.64 -20.27 28.49
N MET A 7 4.90 -19.60 27.37
CA MET A 7 3.87 -18.88 26.59
C MET A 7 2.76 -19.84 26.16
N LYS A 8 3.13 -20.94 25.49
CA LYS A 8 2.18 -21.96 25.02
C LYS A 8 1.38 -22.62 26.14
N GLU A 9 2.00 -22.83 27.31
CA GLU A 9 1.30 -23.36 28.50
C GLU A 9 0.33 -22.36 29.13
N ALA A 10 0.52 -21.05 28.90
CA ALA A 10 -0.38 -20.00 29.37
C ALA A 10 -1.58 -19.76 28.42
N HIS A 11 -1.52 -20.26 27.18
CA HIS A 11 -2.64 -20.18 26.25
C HIS A 11 -3.86 -20.94 26.76
N THR A 12 -5.06 -20.38 26.51
CA THR A 12 -6.33 -21.06 26.74
C THR A 12 -7.15 -21.02 25.46
N VAL A 13 -7.51 -22.20 24.94
CA VAL A 13 -8.38 -22.32 23.76
C VAL A 13 -9.80 -21.91 24.14
N LEU A 14 -10.31 -20.87 23.49
CA LEU A 14 -11.67 -20.35 23.67
C LEU A 14 -12.68 -21.13 22.82
N ASN A 15 -12.30 -21.41 21.57
CA ASN A 15 -13.06 -22.26 20.66
C ASN A 15 -12.10 -22.93 19.68
N GLN A 16 -12.46 -24.13 19.22
CA GLN A 16 -11.75 -24.84 18.16
C GLN A 16 -12.75 -25.63 17.31
N VAL A 17 -12.65 -25.47 16.00
CA VAL A 17 -13.41 -26.24 15.02
C VAL A 17 -12.44 -27.10 14.20
N THR A 18 -12.82 -28.36 13.99
CA THR A 18 -12.19 -29.24 13.02
C THR A 18 -13.01 -29.27 11.74
N TYR A 19 -12.35 -29.25 10.59
CA TYR A 19 -12.95 -29.25 9.27
C TYR A 19 -12.13 -30.09 8.30
N GLU A 20 -12.76 -30.49 7.20
CA GLU A 20 -12.06 -31.08 6.07
C GLU A 20 -11.71 -29.98 5.07
N PRO A 21 -10.42 -29.68 4.83
CA PRO A 21 -10.02 -28.66 3.86
C PRO A 21 -10.61 -28.96 2.49
N LYS A 22 -11.36 -28.00 1.92
CA LYS A 22 -11.91 -28.15 0.58
C LYS A 22 -10.77 -28.16 -0.44
N PRO A 23 -10.65 -29.19 -1.30
CA PRO A 23 -9.64 -29.19 -2.34
C PRO A 23 -9.83 -28.00 -3.28
N LEU A 24 -8.71 -27.38 -3.68
CA LEU A 24 -8.71 -26.37 -4.72
C LEU A 24 -9.19 -26.97 -6.04
N TYR A 25 -9.94 -26.19 -6.80
CA TYR A 25 -10.33 -26.50 -8.17
C TYR A 25 -10.17 -25.25 -9.01
N HIS A 26 -9.26 -25.32 -10.00
CA HIS A 26 -8.99 -24.22 -10.93
C HIS A 26 -8.68 -22.90 -10.20
N GLY A 27 -7.89 -23.00 -9.12
CA GLY A 27 -7.49 -21.87 -8.29
C GLY A 27 -8.50 -21.41 -7.23
N TYR A 28 -9.64 -22.07 -7.04
CA TYR A 28 -10.65 -21.68 -6.04
C TYR A 28 -10.97 -22.77 -5.03
N THR A 29 -11.25 -22.36 -3.80
CA THR A 29 -11.88 -23.21 -2.78
C THR A 29 -13.38 -22.92 -2.67
N ASP A 30 -13.84 -21.75 -3.09
CA ASP A 30 -15.20 -21.22 -2.93
C ASP A 30 -15.68 -21.28 -1.47
N LYS A 31 -14.76 -21.11 -0.51
CA LYS A 31 -15.06 -21.12 0.92
C LYS A 31 -14.58 -19.83 1.59
N ARG A 32 -15.45 -19.27 2.42
CA ARG A 32 -15.18 -18.16 3.33
C ARG A 32 -15.04 -18.71 4.75
N LEU A 33 -13.99 -18.30 5.45
CA LEU A 33 -13.84 -18.47 6.89
C LEU A 33 -14.30 -17.18 7.59
N ARG A 34 -15.41 -17.22 8.32
CA ARG A 34 -15.88 -16.08 9.12
C ARG A 34 -15.60 -16.35 10.60
N ILE A 35 -14.95 -15.42 11.26
CA ILE A 35 -14.65 -15.49 12.68
C ILE A 35 -15.19 -14.23 13.36
N ASN A 36 -15.98 -14.41 14.40
CA ASN A 36 -16.38 -13.33 15.29
C ASN A 36 -15.68 -13.52 16.64
N VAL A 37 -14.82 -12.58 17.01
CA VAL A 37 -14.00 -12.68 18.23
C VAL A 37 -14.73 -12.24 19.49
N THR A 38 -15.93 -11.65 19.39
CA THR A 38 -16.78 -11.34 20.56
C THR A 38 -17.36 -12.61 21.15
N ASP A 39 -17.96 -13.46 20.32
CA ASP A 39 -18.63 -14.70 20.73
C ASP A 39 -17.83 -15.96 20.41
N ASN A 40 -16.62 -15.78 19.87
CA ASN A 40 -15.69 -16.82 19.44
C ASN A 40 -16.27 -17.78 18.38
N THR A 41 -17.28 -17.37 17.62
CA THR A 41 -17.84 -18.19 16.54
C THR A 41 -16.87 -18.35 15.37
N ILE A 42 -16.85 -19.54 14.78
CA ILE A 42 -16.02 -19.91 13.61
C ILE A 42 -16.94 -20.59 12.60
N ASP A 43 -17.25 -19.90 11.51
CA ASP A 43 -18.14 -20.37 10.45
C ASP A 43 -17.38 -20.58 9.14
N MET A 44 -17.72 -21.65 8.43
CA MET A 44 -17.15 -22.00 7.13
C MET A 44 -18.28 -22.01 6.11
N ILE A 45 -18.32 -20.98 5.27
CA ILE A 45 -19.49 -20.62 4.47
C ILE A 45 -19.13 -20.77 2.99
N ASP A 46 -20.03 -21.36 2.19
CA ASP A 46 -19.88 -21.38 0.74
C ASP A 46 -19.99 -19.97 0.16
N ILE A 47 -19.06 -19.65 -0.74
CA ILE A 47 -19.10 -18.40 -1.50
C ILE A 47 -20.15 -18.55 -2.60
N PRO A 48 -21.17 -17.67 -2.65
CA PRO A 48 -22.15 -17.73 -3.73
C PRO A 48 -21.50 -17.54 -5.09
N GLN A 49 -21.98 -18.28 -6.09
CA GLN A 49 -21.46 -18.21 -7.45
C GLN A 49 -21.52 -16.79 -8.03
N GLU A 50 -22.57 -16.03 -7.73
CA GLU A 50 -22.71 -14.63 -8.15
C GLU A 50 -21.59 -13.74 -7.60
N VAL A 51 -21.17 -13.97 -6.35
CA VAL A 51 -20.05 -13.22 -5.74
C VAL A 51 -18.75 -13.53 -6.50
N LYS A 52 -18.52 -14.81 -6.81
CA LYS A 52 -17.36 -15.23 -7.62
C LYS A 52 -17.37 -14.58 -9.01
N GLU A 53 -18.50 -14.56 -9.69
CA GLU A 53 -18.63 -13.99 -11.04
C GLU A 53 -18.43 -12.47 -11.07
N LYS A 54 -18.99 -11.74 -10.09
CA LYS A 54 -18.92 -10.26 -10.07
C LYS A 54 -17.64 -9.72 -9.45
N PHE A 55 -17.10 -10.41 -8.43
CA PHE A 55 -15.99 -9.90 -7.62
C PHE A 55 -14.67 -10.67 -7.83
N THR A 56 -14.70 -11.82 -8.51
CA THR A 56 -13.54 -12.66 -8.84
C THR A 56 -12.80 -13.25 -7.64
N GLY A 57 -12.24 -12.44 -6.75
CA GLY A 57 -11.40 -12.84 -5.63
C GLY A 57 -10.64 -11.65 -5.06
N GLY A 58 -9.68 -11.90 -4.16
CA GLY A 58 -8.75 -10.89 -3.68
C GLY A 58 -9.47 -9.64 -3.14
N LYS A 59 -9.09 -8.45 -3.64
CA LYS A 59 -9.73 -7.17 -3.29
C LYS A 59 -11.26 -7.19 -3.47
N GLY A 60 -11.79 -7.89 -4.47
CA GLY A 60 -13.23 -7.97 -4.71
C GLY A 60 -13.97 -8.71 -3.61
N TYR A 61 -13.46 -9.87 -3.18
CA TYR A 61 -14.04 -10.60 -2.04
C TYR A 61 -13.92 -9.81 -0.74
N CYS A 62 -12.77 -9.19 -0.52
CA CYS A 62 -12.57 -8.34 0.65
C CYS A 62 -13.61 -7.20 0.71
N LEU A 63 -13.80 -6.46 -0.39
CA LEU A 63 -14.77 -5.37 -0.43
C LEU A 63 -16.23 -5.86 -0.32
N ARG A 64 -16.60 -6.97 -0.98
CA ARG A 64 -17.96 -7.51 -0.89
C ARG A 64 -18.31 -7.89 0.55
N TYR A 65 -17.44 -8.64 1.21
CA TYR A 65 -17.74 -9.11 2.57
C TYR A 65 -17.58 -8.01 3.63
N LEU A 66 -16.71 -7.01 3.39
CA LEU A 66 -16.70 -5.79 4.19
C LEU A 66 -18.00 -5.00 4.03
N TRP A 67 -18.54 -4.89 2.80
CA TRP A 67 -19.81 -4.24 2.56
C TRP A 67 -20.96 -4.93 3.30
N ASP A 68 -21.01 -6.26 3.24
CA ASP A 68 -22.05 -7.08 3.89
C ASP A 68 -22.00 -7.00 5.42
N ALA A 69 -20.81 -6.85 6.00
CA ALA A 69 -20.63 -6.72 7.44
C ALA A 69 -20.99 -5.33 7.97
N THR A 70 -21.07 -4.30 7.12
CA THR A 70 -21.12 -2.89 7.54
C THR A 70 -22.36 -2.15 7.03
N ASN A 71 -22.70 -1.06 7.70
CA ASN A 71 -23.80 -0.17 7.34
C ASN A 71 -23.30 1.28 7.20
N PRO A 72 -24.13 2.25 6.75
CA PRO A 72 -23.70 3.64 6.56
C PRO A 72 -23.16 4.34 7.82
N ASP A 73 -23.56 3.89 9.02
CA ASP A 73 -23.13 4.47 10.29
C ASP A 73 -21.87 3.82 10.87
N THR A 74 -21.44 2.68 10.32
CA THR A 74 -20.25 1.94 10.78
C THR A 74 -19.02 2.84 10.77
N LYS A 75 -18.29 2.84 11.88
CA LYS A 75 -17.01 3.55 12.04
C LYS A 75 -15.86 2.56 12.05
N TRP A 76 -14.63 3.05 11.91
CA TRP A 76 -13.44 2.21 11.90
C TRP A 76 -13.30 1.32 13.15
N ASN A 77 -13.80 1.75 14.32
CA ASN A 77 -13.75 1.03 15.58
C ASN A 77 -15.07 0.35 15.95
N SER A 78 -16.02 0.27 15.03
CA SER A 78 -17.25 -0.48 15.24
C SER A 78 -16.95 -1.99 15.31
N PRO A 79 -17.62 -2.77 16.19
CA PRO A 79 -17.46 -4.22 16.23
C PRO A 79 -17.71 -4.90 14.87
N GLU A 80 -18.68 -4.40 14.09
CA GLU A 80 -19.04 -4.94 12.78
C GLU A 80 -18.09 -4.51 11.64
N ASN A 81 -17.22 -3.50 11.83
CA ASN A 81 -16.20 -3.17 10.83
C ASN A 81 -15.26 -4.37 10.65
N ALA A 82 -15.42 -5.11 9.57
CA ALA A 82 -14.65 -6.33 9.35
C ALA A 82 -13.20 -6.04 8.95
N ILE A 83 -12.30 -6.96 9.27
CA ILE A 83 -11.03 -7.10 8.56
C ILE A 83 -11.16 -8.32 7.66
N THR A 84 -11.08 -8.09 6.35
CA THR A 84 -11.19 -9.16 5.35
C THR A 84 -9.85 -9.37 4.65
N MET A 85 -9.43 -10.63 4.48
CA MET A 85 -8.19 -10.96 3.75
C MET A 85 -8.44 -12.02 2.68
N SER A 86 -7.95 -11.79 1.46
CA SER A 86 -8.09 -12.72 0.33
C SER A 86 -6.91 -12.65 -0.62
N ALA A 87 -6.47 -13.81 -1.13
CA ALA A 87 -5.34 -13.90 -2.05
C ALA A 87 -5.78 -13.98 -3.52
N GLY A 88 -7.00 -14.41 -3.85
CA GLY A 88 -7.46 -14.56 -5.24
C GLY A 88 -7.01 -15.85 -5.96
N PRO A 89 -7.53 -16.11 -7.17
CA PRO A 89 -7.39 -17.41 -7.84
C PRO A 89 -5.98 -17.77 -8.31
N ILE A 90 -5.12 -16.80 -8.62
CA ILE A 90 -3.75 -17.07 -9.12
C ILE A 90 -2.74 -17.13 -7.95
N ALA A 91 -3.12 -16.70 -6.75
CA ALA A 91 -2.25 -16.79 -5.60
C ALA A 91 -1.79 -18.24 -5.32
N GLY A 92 -0.51 -18.39 -4.98
CA GLY A 92 0.14 -19.65 -4.65
C GLY A 92 0.73 -20.42 -5.83
N ILE A 93 0.62 -19.92 -7.06
CA ILE A 93 1.32 -20.47 -8.23
C ILE A 93 2.84 -20.33 -8.04
N THR A 94 3.63 -21.32 -8.46
CA THR A 94 5.11 -21.29 -8.28
C THR A 94 5.87 -21.12 -9.60
N GLN A 95 5.16 -21.20 -10.73
CA GLN A 95 5.73 -21.18 -12.08
C GLN A 95 5.97 -19.76 -12.61
N TYR A 96 5.32 -18.76 -12.04
CA TYR A 96 5.39 -17.37 -12.51
C TYR A 96 5.73 -16.43 -11.35
N GLY A 97 6.35 -15.29 -11.66
CA GLY A 97 6.77 -14.34 -10.64
C GLY A 97 5.62 -13.52 -10.04
N GLY A 98 5.66 -13.26 -8.74
CA GLY A 98 4.73 -12.31 -8.10
C GLY A 98 3.35 -12.85 -7.76
N THR A 99 3.19 -14.16 -7.63
CA THR A 99 1.91 -14.86 -7.39
C THR A 99 1.63 -15.15 -5.90
N GLY A 100 2.25 -14.41 -4.99
CA GLY A 100 2.13 -14.62 -3.54
C GLY A 100 1.44 -13.47 -2.80
N LYS A 101 0.54 -12.73 -3.47
CA LYS A 101 -0.09 -11.55 -2.87
C LYS A 101 -1.36 -11.89 -2.10
N CYS A 102 -1.64 -11.10 -1.07
CA CYS A 102 -2.86 -11.10 -0.28
C CYS A 102 -3.35 -9.65 -0.15
N LEU A 103 -4.67 -9.46 -0.24
CA LEU A 103 -5.33 -8.18 -0.10
C LEU A 103 -6.02 -8.15 1.25
N VAL A 104 -5.87 -7.06 1.97
CA VAL A 104 -6.51 -6.80 3.26
C VAL A 104 -7.40 -5.57 3.13
N CYS A 105 -8.65 -5.64 3.60
CA CYS A 105 -9.56 -4.49 3.60
C CYS A 105 -10.24 -4.29 4.96
N SER A 106 -10.55 -3.03 5.27
CA SER A 106 -11.39 -2.60 6.40
C SER A 106 -11.84 -1.14 6.19
N ILE A 107 -12.71 -0.61 7.04
CA ILE A 107 -12.91 0.85 7.13
C ILE A 107 -11.74 1.47 7.91
N SER A 108 -11.07 2.44 7.31
CA SER A 108 -9.82 3.02 7.82
C SER A 108 -10.04 3.99 8.99
N PRO A 109 -9.20 3.98 10.04
CA PRO A 109 -9.17 5.03 11.07
C PRO A 109 -8.60 6.37 10.58
N MET A 110 -7.90 6.37 9.43
CA MET A 110 -7.31 7.57 8.84
C MET A 110 -8.30 8.28 7.92
N THR A 111 -9.04 7.50 7.11
CA THR A 111 -9.87 8.04 6.03
C THR A 111 -11.38 7.92 6.26
N ASP A 112 -11.81 7.07 7.19
CA ASP A 112 -13.21 6.66 7.43
C ASP A 112 -13.94 6.07 6.20
N ILE A 113 -13.18 5.64 5.18
CA ILE A 113 -13.69 4.91 4.01
C ILE A 113 -13.02 3.54 3.90
N PRO A 114 -13.48 2.64 3.02
CA PRO A 114 -12.84 1.36 2.79
C PRO A 114 -11.43 1.55 2.24
N ILE A 115 -10.45 1.04 2.98
CA ILE A 115 -9.06 0.94 2.55
C ILE A 115 -8.79 -0.49 2.09
N ASP A 116 -7.92 -0.64 1.10
CA ASP A 116 -7.32 -1.91 0.73
C ASP A 116 -5.79 -1.79 0.72
N SER A 117 -5.13 -2.86 1.15
CA SER A 117 -3.67 -2.96 1.20
C SER A 117 -3.22 -4.29 0.61
N ASN A 118 -2.17 -4.27 -0.22
CA ASN A 118 -1.63 -5.45 -0.90
C ASN A 118 -0.29 -5.82 -0.27
N VAL A 119 -0.16 -7.07 0.16
CA VAL A 119 1.04 -7.59 0.81
C VAL A 119 1.48 -8.89 0.17
N GLY A 120 2.80 -9.08 0.04
CA GLY A 120 3.36 -10.35 -0.42
C GLY A 120 3.65 -11.29 0.74
N GLY A 121 3.98 -12.54 0.45
CA GLY A 121 4.38 -13.50 1.47
C GLY A 121 3.58 -14.79 1.36
N TYR A 122 3.47 -15.47 2.51
CA TYR A 122 3.04 -16.86 2.56
C TYR A 122 1.62 -17.00 3.12
N PHE A 123 1.15 -16.05 3.93
CA PHE A 123 -0.18 -16.14 4.56
C PHE A 123 -1.32 -16.31 3.55
N GLY A 124 -1.38 -15.48 2.51
CA GLY A 124 -2.42 -15.56 1.48
C GLY A 124 -2.48 -16.94 0.80
N PRO A 125 -1.36 -17.43 0.23
CA PRO A 125 -1.28 -18.79 -0.29
C PRO A 125 -1.60 -19.88 0.74
N PHE A 126 -1.10 -19.78 1.98
CA PHE A 126 -1.34 -20.78 3.02
C PHE A 126 -2.81 -20.84 3.45
N LEU A 127 -3.49 -19.71 3.60
CA LEU A 127 -4.92 -19.65 3.87
C LEU A 127 -5.71 -20.38 2.78
N LYS A 128 -5.35 -20.13 1.52
CA LYS A 128 -5.94 -20.77 0.35
C LYS A 128 -5.70 -22.28 0.32
N PHE A 129 -4.47 -22.72 0.57
CA PHE A 129 -4.16 -24.15 0.67
C PHE A 129 -4.79 -24.83 1.89
N SER A 130 -5.11 -24.06 2.92
CA SER A 130 -5.89 -24.49 4.08
C SER A 130 -7.39 -24.60 3.78
N GLY A 131 -7.84 -24.26 2.57
CA GLY A 131 -9.22 -24.49 2.11
C GLY A 131 -10.12 -23.27 2.13
N PHE A 132 -9.57 -22.04 2.16
CA PHE A 132 -10.37 -20.80 2.20
C PHE A 132 -9.87 -19.74 1.21
N ASP A 133 -10.77 -19.16 0.42
CA ASP A 133 -10.44 -18.07 -0.51
C ASP A 133 -10.44 -16.71 0.18
N VAL A 134 -11.12 -16.60 1.33
CA VAL A 134 -11.22 -15.36 2.11
C VAL A 134 -11.44 -15.69 3.59
N ILE A 135 -10.85 -14.86 4.44
CA ILE A 135 -11.14 -14.80 5.88
C ILE A 135 -11.78 -13.45 6.21
N GLU A 136 -12.80 -13.46 7.07
CA GLU A 136 -13.54 -12.30 7.56
C GLU A 136 -13.51 -12.28 9.09
N LEU A 137 -12.97 -11.21 9.67
CA LEU A 137 -12.82 -11.04 11.13
C LEU A 137 -13.73 -9.91 11.62
N THR A 138 -14.64 -10.24 12.53
CA THR A 138 -15.62 -9.30 13.12
C THR A 138 -15.63 -9.39 14.64
N GLY A 139 -16.34 -8.47 15.31
CA GLY A 139 -16.42 -8.41 16.76
C GLY A 139 -15.23 -7.70 17.41
N LYS A 140 -15.15 -7.81 18.73
CA LYS A 140 -14.03 -7.40 19.60
C LYS A 140 -13.93 -8.41 20.74
N ALA A 141 -12.76 -9.02 20.93
CA ALA A 141 -12.54 -9.93 22.06
C ALA A 141 -12.47 -9.16 23.38
N GLU A 142 -12.72 -9.84 24.49
CA GLU A 142 -12.60 -9.26 25.85
C GLU A 142 -11.13 -9.02 26.26
N GLU A 143 -10.21 -9.78 25.66
CA GLU A 143 -8.76 -9.73 25.88
C GLU A 143 -8.03 -10.16 24.61
N ASP A 144 -6.71 -9.98 24.55
CA ASP A 144 -5.90 -10.32 23.38
C ASP A 144 -6.01 -11.81 23.01
N VAL A 145 -6.40 -12.07 21.76
CA VAL A 145 -6.50 -13.42 21.19
C VAL A 145 -5.58 -13.63 20.00
N ILE A 146 -5.15 -14.88 19.82
CA ILE A 146 -4.51 -15.38 18.61
C ILE A 146 -5.49 -16.33 17.92
N ILE A 147 -5.59 -16.19 16.59
CA ILE A 147 -6.36 -17.11 15.74
C ILE A 147 -5.37 -18.01 15.02
N VAL A 148 -5.55 -19.32 15.11
CA VAL A 148 -4.65 -20.31 14.50
C VAL A 148 -5.40 -21.12 13.47
N ILE A 149 -4.86 -21.21 12.27
CA ILE A 149 -5.33 -22.04 11.16
C ILE A 149 -4.24 -23.06 10.88
N ASP A 150 -4.50 -24.32 11.17
CA ASP A 150 -3.63 -25.44 10.77
C ASP A 150 -4.31 -26.16 9.61
N GLY A 151 -3.89 -25.82 8.40
CA GLY A 151 -4.47 -26.36 7.17
C GLY A 151 -4.12 -27.82 6.93
N ASN A 152 -3.07 -28.35 7.57
CA ASN A 152 -2.73 -29.76 7.46
C ASN A 152 -3.57 -30.64 8.40
N LYS A 153 -3.85 -30.15 9.61
CA LYS A 153 -4.73 -30.83 10.57
C LYS A 153 -6.21 -30.55 10.33
N GLY A 154 -6.53 -29.51 9.54
CA GLY A 154 -7.91 -29.08 9.32
C GLY A 154 -8.52 -28.52 10.60
N THR A 155 -7.82 -27.62 11.29
CA THR A 155 -8.31 -27.00 12.52
C THR A 155 -8.21 -25.49 12.49
N VAL A 156 -9.22 -24.81 13.05
CA VAL A 156 -9.18 -23.38 13.35
C VAL A 156 -9.46 -23.20 14.83
N SER A 157 -8.58 -22.51 15.56
CA SER A 157 -8.75 -22.18 16.98
C SER A 157 -8.67 -20.67 17.24
N ILE A 158 -9.31 -20.25 18.33
CA ILE A 158 -9.15 -18.92 18.93
C ILE A 158 -8.59 -19.17 20.34
N GLU A 159 -7.47 -18.53 20.65
CA GLU A 159 -6.70 -18.78 21.87
C GLU A 159 -6.38 -17.47 22.58
N LYS A 160 -6.49 -17.45 23.92
CA LYS A 160 -5.98 -16.34 24.73
C LYS A 160 -4.46 -16.29 24.65
N ALA A 161 -3.89 -15.09 24.48
CA ALA A 161 -2.45 -14.87 24.29
C ALA A 161 -1.91 -13.80 25.28
N PRO A 162 -1.66 -14.18 26.55
CA PRO A 162 -1.37 -13.23 27.62
C PRO A 162 0.11 -12.83 27.76
N LEU A 163 1.06 -13.58 27.19
CA LEU A 163 2.49 -13.42 27.51
C LEU A 163 3.34 -12.92 26.33
N GLU A 164 2.79 -12.89 25.13
CA GLU A 164 3.50 -12.64 23.89
C GLU A 164 3.86 -11.15 23.75
N HIS A 165 4.98 -10.90 23.08
CA HIS A 165 5.46 -9.56 22.83
C HIS A 165 4.50 -8.77 21.91
N LYS A 166 4.51 -7.43 21.99
CA LYS A 166 3.68 -6.57 21.12
C LYS A 166 4.38 -6.09 19.86
N ASP A 167 5.70 -5.95 19.89
CA ASP A 167 6.48 -5.58 18.71
C ASP A 167 6.54 -6.72 17.68
N ALA A 168 6.29 -6.36 16.42
CA ALA A 168 5.98 -7.30 15.35
C ALA A 168 7.12 -8.27 15.04
N HIS A 169 8.38 -7.80 15.05
CA HIS A 169 9.53 -8.65 14.72
C HIS A 169 9.78 -9.72 15.80
N VAL A 170 9.52 -9.39 17.08
CA VAL A 170 9.62 -10.34 18.20
C VAL A 170 8.45 -11.31 18.17
N LEU A 171 7.23 -10.79 18.08
CA LEU A 171 6.00 -11.59 18.04
C LEU A 171 6.02 -12.57 16.85
N GLY A 172 6.51 -12.14 15.69
CA GLY A 172 6.70 -12.99 14.52
C GLY A 172 7.62 -14.18 14.79
N GLU A 173 8.78 -13.96 15.41
CA GLU A 173 9.72 -15.02 15.81
C GLU A 173 9.13 -15.97 16.86
N GLU A 174 8.43 -15.42 17.87
CA GLU A 174 7.79 -16.18 18.93
C GLU A 174 6.74 -17.15 18.36
N LEU A 175 5.81 -16.64 17.54
CA LEU A 175 4.71 -17.43 16.99
C LEU A 175 5.18 -18.39 15.89
N THR A 176 6.11 -17.99 15.03
CA THR A 176 6.72 -18.91 14.06
C THR A 176 7.41 -20.08 14.77
N THR A 177 8.09 -19.85 15.88
CA THR A 177 8.72 -20.92 16.66
C THR A 177 7.70 -21.77 17.42
N MET A 178 6.65 -21.16 17.97
CA MET A 178 5.63 -21.82 18.80
C MET A 178 4.76 -22.82 18.02
N TYR A 179 4.43 -22.47 16.77
CA TYR A 179 3.51 -23.24 15.92
C TYR A 179 4.23 -24.11 14.88
N ALA A 180 5.55 -24.07 14.79
CA ALA A 180 6.33 -25.03 14.02
C ALA A 180 6.45 -26.37 14.77
N GLU A 181 6.43 -27.48 14.04
CA GLU A 181 6.71 -28.82 14.60
C GLU A 181 8.17 -29.00 15.00
N ASP A 182 9.08 -28.43 14.20
CA ASP A 182 10.52 -28.43 14.37
C ASP A 182 11.16 -27.25 13.61
N ASP A 183 12.49 -27.10 13.67
CA ASP A 183 13.19 -25.99 13.02
C ASP A 183 13.04 -25.97 11.48
N ASN A 184 12.88 -27.13 10.83
CA ASN A 184 12.65 -27.19 9.37
C ASN A 184 11.23 -26.79 8.99
N ASP A 185 10.32 -26.83 9.96
CA ASP A 185 8.91 -26.56 9.79
C ASP A 185 8.55 -25.07 9.93
N ARG A 186 9.45 -24.24 10.47
CA ARG A 186 9.25 -22.78 10.61
C ARG A 186 8.86 -22.07 9.30
N LYS A 187 9.37 -22.54 8.16
CA LYS A 187 9.02 -22.03 6.82
C LYS A 187 7.57 -22.30 6.39
N ASN A 188 6.87 -23.16 7.12
CA ASN A 188 5.48 -23.52 6.88
C ASN A 188 4.53 -22.74 7.81
N VAL A 189 5.05 -21.82 8.63
CA VAL A 189 4.26 -20.91 9.46
C VAL A 189 4.32 -19.50 8.89
N ALA A 190 3.15 -18.91 8.67
CA ALA A 190 3.00 -17.49 8.34
C ALA A 190 2.17 -16.82 9.43
N VAL A 191 2.62 -15.67 9.92
CA VAL A 191 1.97 -14.90 10.97
C VAL A 191 1.54 -13.55 10.40
N VAL A 192 0.33 -13.11 10.74
CA VAL A 192 -0.12 -11.73 10.53
C VAL A 192 -0.26 -11.08 11.88
N CYS A 193 0.46 -10.00 12.12
CA CYS A 193 0.42 -9.24 13.36
C CYS A 193 0.55 -7.74 13.09
N SER A 194 0.24 -6.93 14.09
CA SER A 194 0.58 -5.51 14.09
C SER A 194 1.85 -5.30 14.92
N GLY A 195 2.18 -4.06 15.29
CA GLY A 195 3.21 -3.75 16.27
C GLY A 195 2.67 -2.94 17.46
N SER A 196 3.55 -2.58 18.41
CA SER A 196 3.14 -1.95 19.67
C SER A 196 2.43 -0.60 19.54
N ALA A 197 2.61 0.12 18.44
CA ALA A 197 1.91 1.40 18.22
C ALA A 197 0.41 1.22 17.93
N ALA A 198 -0.01 0.00 17.57
CA ALA A 198 -1.35 -0.28 17.07
C ALA A 198 -2.46 -0.03 18.08
N ASP A 199 -2.18 0.03 19.37
CA ASP A 199 -3.21 0.32 20.38
C ASP A 199 -3.70 1.79 20.31
N HIS A 200 -2.89 2.70 19.74
CA HIS A 200 -3.12 4.15 19.80
C HIS A 200 -2.73 4.95 18.53
N CYS A 201 -2.04 4.35 17.56
CA CYS A 201 -1.64 5.03 16.31
C CYS A 201 -2.59 4.75 15.15
N ASN A 202 -3.05 5.79 14.45
CA ASN A 202 -3.92 5.64 13.27
C ASN A 202 -3.14 5.17 12.04
N LEU A 203 -1.82 5.38 12.01
CA LEU A 203 -0.95 5.00 10.90
C LEU A 203 -0.56 3.50 10.95
N SER A 204 -1.17 2.73 11.84
CA SER A 204 -0.70 1.38 12.12
C SER A 204 -1.02 0.37 11.03
N MET A 205 -0.03 -0.43 10.67
CA MET A 205 -0.07 -1.40 9.57
C MET A 205 -0.10 -2.84 10.06
N LEU A 206 -0.37 -3.78 9.16
CA LEU A 206 -0.19 -5.21 9.43
C LEU A 206 1.10 -5.74 8.80
N ASN A 207 1.86 -6.49 9.58
CA ASN A 207 3.03 -7.25 9.17
C ASN A 207 2.65 -8.71 8.89
N PHE A 208 3.14 -9.21 7.76
CA PHE A 208 2.99 -10.58 7.28
C PHE A 208 4.37 -11.22 7.29
N THR A 209 4.51 -12.27 8.10
CA THR A 209 5.80 -12.90 8.30
C THR A 209 6.08 -13.97 7.26
N PHE A 210 7.36 -14.19 6.99
CA PHE A 210 7.85 -15.42 6.39
C PHE A 210 9.23 -15.75 6.94
N TYR A 211 9.51 -17.04 7.10
CA TYR A 211 10.80 -17.49 7.60
C TYR A 211 11.82 -17.60 6.46
N ASP A 212 12.98 -16.96 6.62
CA ASP A 212 14.13 -17.10 5.72
C ASP A 212 15.09 -18.16 6.27
N PRO A 213 15.08 -19.39 5.73
CA PRO A 213 15.94 -20.46 6.22
C PRO A 213 17.43 -20.23 5.95
N LYS A 214 17.80 -19.32 5.02
CA LYS A 214 19.21 -19.01 4.76
C LYS A 214 19.79 -18.11 5.85
N ARG A 215 18.96 -17.22 6.40
CA ARG A 215 19.31 -16.28 7.46
C ARG A 215 18.96 -16.77 8.85
N ASN A 216 18.11 -17.78 8.94
CA ASN A 216 17.56 -18.27 10.21
C ASN A 216 16.87 -17.14 10.98
N VAL A 217 16.02 -16.37 10.27
CA VAL A 217 15.28 -15.22 10.80
C VAL A 217 13.88 -15.15 10.17
N VAL A 218 12.92 -14.66 10.92
CA VAL A 218 11.61 -14.26 10.44
C VAL A 218 11.70 -12.86 9.84
N ARG A 219 11.18 -12.72 8.62
CA ARG A 219 11.17 -11.49 7.83
C ARG A 219 9.76 -10.97 7.66
N LEU A 220 9.64 -9.67 7.38
CA LEU A 220 8.35 -8.97 7.37
C LEU A 220 8.01 -8.42 5.99
N LYS A 221 6.73 -8.51 5.65
CA LYS A 221 6.10 -7.80 4.53
C LYS A 221 4.85 -7.08 5.01
N GLN A 222 4.57 -5.93 4.43
CA GLN A 222 3.62 -4.99 5.02
C GLN A 222 2.35 -4.89 4.18
N ALA A 223 1.20 -5.09 4.82
CA ALA A 223 -0.04 -4.47 4.41
C ALA A 223 -0.05 -3.06 5.03
N GLY A 224 0.69 -2.15 4.39
CA GLY A 224 1.16 -0.89 4.98
C GLY A 224 0.07 0.13 5.28
N ARG A 225 -0.70 0.54 4.27
CA ARG A 225 -1.36 1.84 4.32
C ARG A 225 -2.77 1.82 4.92
N GLY A 226 -3.15 2.95 5.51
CA GLY A 226 -4.51 3.28 5.93
C GLY A 226 -4.99 2.65 7.25
N GLY A 227 -4.07 2.22 8.12
CA GLY A 227 -4.41 2.06 9.53
C GLY A 227 -5.09 0.74 9.93
N ILE A 228 -5.04 -0.30 9.09
CA ILE A 228 -5.70 -1.59 9.41
C ILE A 228 -5.12 -2.24 10.67
N GLY A 229 -3.85 -2.01 10.98
CA GLY A 229 -3.22 -2.49 12.23
C GLY A 229 -3.90 -1.94 13.47
N ARG A 230 -4.44 -0.71 13.42
CA ARG A 230 -5.23 -0.13 14.52
C ARG A 230 -6.59 -0.79 14.68
N VAL A 231 -7.25 -1.15 13.58
CA VAL A 231 -8.50 -1.91 13.63
C VAL A 231 -8.24 -3.30 14.22
N PHE A 232 -7.13 -3.93 13.86
CA PHE A 232 -6.73 -5.25 14.35
C PHE A 232 -6.53 -5.26 15.87
N ALA A 233 -5.82 -4.27 16.40
CA ALA A 233 -5.61 -4.10 17.84
C ALA A 233 -6.90 -3.69 18.59
N ASP A 234 -7.74 -2.82 18.03
CA ASP A 234 -9.04 -2.43 18.62
C ASP A 234 -10.02 -3.60 18.76
N LYS A 235 -9.83 -4.67 17.96
CA LYS A 235 -10.57 -5.93 18.09
C LYS A 235 -9.95 -6.92 19.07
N HIS A 236 -8.84 -6.55 19.72
CA HIS A 236 -8.04 -7.43 20.57
C HIS A 236 -7.53 -8.67 19.83
N ILE A 237 -7.24 -8.56 18.53
CA ILE A 237 -6.57 -9.62 17.79
C ILE A 237 -5.08 -9.30 17.84
N LYS A 238 -4.31 -10.18 18.48
CA LYS A 238 -2.85 -10.02 18.58
C LYS A 238 -2.13 -10.61 17.37
N ALA A 239 -2.59 -11.75 16.87
CA ALA A 239 -2.09 -12.33 15.63
C ALA A 239 -3.06 -13.30 14.96
N LEU A 240 -2.87 -13.48 13.66
CA LEU A 240 -3.32 -14.66 12.91
C LEU A 240 -2.12 -15.53 12.62
N VAL A 241 -2.23 -16.84 12.84
CA VAL A 241 -1.19 -17.81 12.50
C VAL A 241 -1.78 -18.79 11.50
N CYS A 242 -1.11 -18.98 10.37
CA CYS A 242 -1.45 -20.01 9.40
C CYS A 242 -0.28 -20.98 9.25
N HIS A 243 -0.51 -22.25 9.56
CA HIS A 243 0.42 -23.35 9.33
C HIS A 243 -0.03 -24.16 8.12
N PHE A 244 0.84 -24.30 7.13
CA PHE A 244 0.64 -25.18 5.99
C PHE A 244 1.96 -25.72 5.41
N LYS A 245 2.13 -27.03 5.50
CA LYS A 245 3.23 -27.83 4.97
C LYS A 245 2.80 -28.57 3.72
N GLY A 246 3.75 -28.73 2.79
CA GLY A 246 3.55 -29.55 1.59
C GLY A 246 3.12 -28.77 0.35
N VAL A 247 3.54 -27.50 0.24
CA VAL A 247 3.41 -26.72 -1.00
C VAL A 247 4.04 -27.50 -2.17
N LYS A 248 3.28 -27.64 -3.27
CA LYS A 248 3.67 -28.35 -4.48
C LYS A 248 3.35 -27.52 -5.71
N ALA A 249 4.01 -27.84 -6.82
CA ALA A 249 3.90 -27.13 -8.10
C ALA A 249 2.46 -26.95 -8.63
N ASN A 250 1.55 -27.90 -8.38
CA ASN A 250 0.15 -27.81 -8.81
C ASN A 250 -0.85 -27.96 -7.66
N LEU A 251 -0.57 -27.37 -6.50
CA LEU A 251 -1.52 -27.45 -5.38
C LEU A 251 -2.82 -26.66 -5.63
N ASN A 252 -2.78 -25.70 -6.56
CA ASN A 252 -3.95 -24.96 -7.04
C ASN A 252 -4.90 -25.76 -7.95
N HIS A 253 -4.53 -26.98 -8.35
CA HIS A 253 -5.26 -27.80 -9.32
C HIS A 253 -5.70 -26.98 -10.55
N VAL A 254 -4.72 -26.36 -11.19
CA VAL A 254 -4.95 -25.48 -12.35
C VAL A 254 -5.50 -26.27 -13.53
N TYR A 255 -6.22 -25.58 -14.41
CA TYR A 255 -6.77 -26.15 -15.63
C TYR A 255 -5.68 -26.71 -16.57
N ASP A 256 -4.64 -25.92 -16.85
CA ASP A 256 -3.52 -26.33 -17.70
C ASP A 256 -2.19 -25.74 -17.21
N ILE A 257 -1.40 -26.58 -16.54
CA ILE A 257 -0.09 -26.19 -16.01
C ILE A 257 0.96 -25.96 -17.10
N SER A 258 0.77 -26.50 -18.31
CA SER A 258 1.74 -26.35 -19.41
C SER A 258 1.83 -24.90 -19.89
N ILE A 259 0.71 -24.17 -19.86
CA ILE A 259 0.64 -22.73 -20.15
C ILE A 259 1.48 -21.96 -19.12
N LEU A 260 1.25 -22.21 -17.83
CA LEU A 260 2.00 -21.58 -16.73
C LEU A 260 3.50 -21.85 -16.83
N ASN A 261 3.89 -23.08 -17.16
CA ASN A 261 5.30 -23.44 -17.34
C ASN A 261 5.94 -22.71 -18.54
N ARG A 262 5.22 -22.58 -19.66
CA ARG A 262 5.68 -21.88 -20.86
C ARG A 262 5.93 -20.41 -20.56
N ASP A 263 4.95 -19.72 -20.00
CA ASP A 263 5.02 -18.26 -19.78
C ASP A 263 5.93 -17.92 -18.60
N GLY A 264 5.91 -18.78 -17.57
CA GLY A 264 6.85 -18.74 -16.46
C GLY A 264 8.31 -18.82 -16.93
N LEU A 265 8.64 -19.83 -17.75
CA LEU A 265 9.99 -19.97 -18.30
C LEU A 265 10.40 -18.78 -19.17
N LYS A 266 9.47 -18.27 -20.00
CA LYS A 266 9.69 -17.09 -20.84
C LYS A 266 10.03 -15.88 -19.96
N PHE A 267 9.18 -15.56 -18.99
CA PHE A 267 9.37 -14.45 -18.06
C PHE A 267 10.65 -14.59 -17.22
N HIS A 268 10.92 -15.77 -16.66
CA HIS A 268 12.14 -15.98 -15.87
C HIS A 268 13.42 -15.77 -16.68
N ARG A 269 13.43 -16.17 -17.96
CA ARG A 269 14.55 -15.92 -18.88
C ARG A 269 14.69 -14.44 -19.19
N GLU A 270 13.58 -13.74 -19.41
CA GLU A 270 13.60 -12.30 -19.63
C GLU A 270 14.21 -11.58 -18.43
N VAL A 271 13.66 -11.78 -17.24
CA VAL A 271 14.19 -11.13 -16.02
C VAL A 271 15.67 -11.47 -15.82
N ALA A 272 16.09 -12.71 -16.07
CA ALA A 272 17.49 -13.09 -15.96
C ALA A 272 18.43 -12.39 -16.97
N THR A 273 17.92 -11.91 -18.11
CA THR A 273 18.73 -11.34 -19.20
C THR A 273 18.59 -9.83 -19.38
N GLN A 274 17.51 -9.24 -18.84
CA GLN A 274 17.18 -7.83 -18.98
C GLN A 274 17.34 -7.03 -17.68
N ASP A 275 17.21 -7.63 -16.50
CA ASP A 275 17.22 -6.90 -15.22
C ASP A 275 18.47 -6.01 -15.05
N ASP A 276 19.65 -6.55 -15.33
CA ASP A 276 20.93 -5.81 -15.23
C ASP A 276 21.08 -4.66 -16.24
N LYS A 277 20.26 -4.62 -17.30
CA LYS A 277 20.25 -3.57 -18.33
C LYS A 277 19.14 -2.55 -18.11
N GLN A 278 18.21 -2.86 -17.23
CA GLN A 278 17.06 -2.03 -16.88
C GLN A 278 17.20 -1.64 -15.40
N ASN A 279 16.33 -2.12 -14.52
CA ASN A 279 16.20 -1.58 -13.17
C ASN A 279 17.15 -2.21 -12.13
N SER A 280 17.80 -3.33 -12.45
CA SER A 280 18.64 -4.08 -11.50
C SER A 280 17.91 -4.43 -10.19
N MET A 281 16.63 -4.79 -10.28
CA MET A 281 15.74 -5.11 -9.16
C MET A 281 16.31 -6.22 -8.28
N ARG A 282 16.98 -7.22 -8.86
CA ARG A 282 17.60 -8.30 -8.09
C ARG A 282 18.73 -7.82 -7.19
N LYS A 283 19.43 -6.75 -7.60
CA LYS A 283 20.58 -6.20 -6.89
C LYS A 283 20.17 -5.09 -5.93
N SER A 284 19.33 -4.15 -6.36
CA SER A 284 19.02 -2.93 -5.59
C SER A 284 17.61 -2.92 -4.98
N GLY A 285 16.71 -3.81 -5.37
CA GLY A 285 15.28 -3.65 -5.08
C GLY A 285 14.73 -2.37 -5.70
N THR A 286 13.60 -1.88 -5.19
CA THR A 286 12.94 -0.65 -5.67
C THR A 286 13.77 0.62 -5.45
N ALA A 287 14.72 0.61 -4.49
CA ALA A 287 15.64 1.72 -4.23
C ALA A 287 16.51 2.12 -5.43
N TYR A 288 16.54 1.33 -6.52
CA TYR A 288 17.15 1.73 -7.80
C TYR A 288 16.64 3.09 -8.31
N SER A 289 15.38 3.40 -8.01
CA SER A 289 14.69 4.57 -8.55
C SER A 289 15.08 5.89 -7.90
N LEU A 290 15.69 5.89 -6.70
CA LEU A 290 16.03 7.12 -5.94
C LEU A 290 16.76 8.17 -6.79
N ARG A 291 17.82 7.75 -7.51
CA ARG A 291 18.59 8.65 -8.37
C ARG A 291 17.77 9.15 -9.55
N ILE A 292 17.04 8.26 -10.21
CA ILE A 292 16.17 8.61 -11.34
C ILE A 292 15.15 9.66 -10.90
N MET A 293 14.52 9.47 -9.74
CA MET A 293 13.51 10.40 -9.25
C MET A 293 14.12 11.79 -9.01
N SER A 294 15.33 11.87 -8.47
CA SER A 294 16.02 13.15 -8.27
C SER A 294 16.45 13.80 -9.60
N ASP A 295 16.97 13.03 -10.55
CA ASP A 295 17.45 13.54 -11.85
C ASP A 295 16.31 14.12 -12.71
N TYR A 296 15.07 13.65 -12.48
CA TYR A 296 13.85 14.11 -13.17
C TYR A 296 13.01 15.10 -12.35
N ASP A 297 13.53 15.61 -11.22
CA ASP A 297 12.81 16.53 -10.33
C ASP A 297 11.48 15.99 -9.74
N ILE A 298 11.41 14.68 -9.49
CA ILE A 298 10.21 14.01 -8.97
C ILE A 298 10.43 13.26 -7.64
N LEU A 299 11.60 13.39 -7.02
CA LEU A 299 11.91 12.89 -5.67
C LEU A 299 11.44 13.90 -4.61
N PRO A 300 10.49 13.55 -3.73
CA PRO A 300 10.06 14.47 -2.67
C PRO A 300 11.20 14.84 -1.72
N THR A 301 11.45 16.14 -1.60
CA THR A 301 12.45 16.68 -0.68
C THR A 301 11.86 17.82 0.13
N ARG A 302 12.01 17.76 1.47
CA ARG A 302 11.49 18.73 2.45
C ARG A 302 9.99 19.00 2.28
N ASN A 303 9.18 18.00 2.59
CA ASN A 303 7.71 18.00 2.40
C ASN A 303 7.30 18.40 0.98
N TYR A 304 7.88 17.74 -0.02
CA TYR A 304 7.58 17.96 -1.43
C TYR A 304 7.83 19.42 -1.90
N LYS A 305 8.52 20.27 -1.13
CA LYS A 305 8.97 21.60 -1.57
C LYS A 305 9.78 21.50 -2.85
N TYR A 306 10.68 20.51 -2.89
CA TYR A 306 11.60 20.27 -3.99
C TYR A 306 11.43 18.87 -4.56
N GLY A 307 11.91 18.69 -5.80
CA GLY A 307 11.85 17.45 -6.57
C GLY A 307 13.15 16.63 -6.56
N GLY A 308 14.13 16.99 -5.73
CA GLY A 308 15.43 16.34 -5.68
C GLY A 308 16.30 16.86 -4.54
N THR A 309 17.50 16.31 -4.41
CA THR A 309 18.50 16.73 -3.42
C THR A 309 19.89 16.73 -4.03
N ASP A 310 20.71 17.71 -3.67
CA ASP A 310 22.12 17.80 -4.08
C ASP A 310 22.98 16.69 -3.47
N LYS A 311 22.48 16.01 -2.43
CA LYS A 311 23.13 14.91 -1.72
C LYS A 311 22.68 13.52 -2.18
N ILE A 312 22.06 13.40 -3.36
CA ILE A 312 21.52 12.11 -3.84
C ILE A 312 22.60 11.01 -3.93
N ASP A 313 23.86 11.37 -4.16
CA ASP A 313 24.99 10.45 -4.19
C ASP A 313 25.21 9.70 -2.86
N GLU A 314 24.76 10.25 -1.72
CA GLU A 314 24.87 9.62 -0.39
C GLU A 314 23.93 8.41 -0.24
N MET A 315 22.87 8.36 -1.04
CA MET A 315 21.84 7.32 -0.99
C MET A 315 21.51 6.74 -2.37
N ALA A 316 22.45 6.89 -3.33
CA ALA A 316 22.31 6.31 -4.66
C ALA A 316 22.20 4.77 -4.59
N PRO A 317 21.62 4.11 -5.61
CA PRO A 317 21.44 2.65 -5.63
C PRO A 317 22.73 1.87 -5.34
N GLU A 318 23.88 2.37 -5.79
CA GLU A 318 25.21 1.80 -5.54
C GLU A 318 25.58 1.81 -4.04
N VAL A 319 25.18 2.85 -3.30
CA VAL A 319 25.45 2.93 -1.86
C VAL A 319 24.71 1.81 -1.13
N TRP A 320 23.42 1.63 -1.42
CA TRP A 320 22.63 0.55 -0.88
C TRP A 320 23.25 -0.80 -1.21
N ARG A 321 23.47 -1.08 -2.51
CA ARG A 321 24.01 -2.35 -2.98
C ARG A 321 25.37 -2.71 -2.39
N ASN A 322 26.28 -1.75 -2.31
CA ASN A 322 27.68 -2.02 -2.01
C ASN A 322 28.01 -1.93 -0.53
N LYS A 323 27.22 -1.19 0.27
CA LYS A 323 27.51 -0.94 1.69
C LYS A 323 26.50 -1.54 2.65
N TRP A 324 25.23 -1.60 2.28
CA TRP A 324 24.14 -1.88 3.23
C TRP A 324 23.41 -3.19 2.97
N LEU A 325 23.14 -3.51 1.70
CA LEU A 325 22.39 -4.71 1.33
C LEU A 325 23.29 -5.94 1.30
N THR A 326 22.83 -7.03 1.92
CA THR A 326 23.66 -8.23 2.21
C THR A 326 23.25 -9.48 1.43
N GLN A 327 22.20 -9.40 0.61
CA GLN A 327 21.56 -10.59 0.03
C GLN A 327 22.40 -11.44 -0.91
N GLY A 328 23.34 -10.85 -1.65
CA GLY A 328 24.25 -11.58 -2.54
C GLY A 328 23.59 -12.47 -3.61
N GLY A 329 22.26 -12.42 -3.79
CA GLY A 329 21.51 -13.32 -4.66
C GLY A 329 20.01 -13.01 -4.74
N ALA A 330 19.27 -13.81 -5.51
CA ALA A 330 17.83 -13.63 -5.74
C ALA A 330 16.99 -13.94 -4.48
N ASP A 331 16.09 -13.02 -4.14
CA ASP A 331 15.26 -13.08 -2.94
C ASP A 331 13.85 -12.51 -3.19
N GLY A 332 12.86 -13.39 -3.22
CA GLY A 332 11.48 -13.06 -3.56
C GLY A 332 10.51 -13.34 -2.42
N CYS A 333 9.43 -12.56 -2.35
CA CYS A 333 8.40 -12.71 -1.31
C CYS A 333 7.59 -14.02 -1.39
N TRP A 334 7.71 -14.79 -2.49
CA TRP A 334 7.05 -16.08 -2.68
C TRP A 334 7.89 -16.98 -3.59
N TYR A 335 7.67 -18.29 -3.51
CA TYR A 335 8.32 -19.28 -4.35
C TYR A 335 8.18 -18.96 -5.84
N GLY A 336 9.29 -19.10 -6.59
CA GLY A 336 9.32 -18.85 -8.04
C GLY A 336 9.39 -17.38 -8.44
N CYS A 337 9.37 -16.43 -7.48
CA CYS A 337 9.46 -15.01 -7.82
C CYS A 337 10.85 -14.59 -8.31
N SER A 338 11.04 -14.60 -9.63
CA SER A 338 12.30 -14.23 -10.29
C SER A 338 12.60 -12.74 -10.31
N MET A 339 11.62 -11.87 -10.03
CA MET A 339 11.85 -10.43 -9.84
C MET A 339 12.79 -10.17 -8.67
N ALA A 340 12.65 -10.97 -7.61
CA ALA A 340 13.59 -11.00 -6.49
C ALA A 340 13.92 -9.60 -5.91
N CYS A 341 12.88 -8.76 -5.77
CA CYS A 341 12.99 -7.36 -5.36
C CYS A 341 13.21 -7.16 -3.86
N ALA A 342 12.87 -8.13 -3.01
CA ALA A 342 13.02 -7.97 -1.57
C ALA A 342 14.51 -7.80 -1.25
N LYS A 343 14.88 -6.84 -0.41
CA LYS A 343 16.27 -6.59 0.03
C LYS A 343 16.39 -6.70 1.54
N THR A 344 17.60 -6.95 2.05
CA THR A 344 17.88 -6.96 3.49
C THR A 344 19.22 -6.32 3.81
N ALA A 345 19.30 -5.66 4.96
CA ALA A 345 20.55 -5.32 5.63
C ALA A 345 20.70 -6.22 6.87
N ASP A 346 21.61 -7.19 6.82
CA ASP A 346 21.88 -8.10 7.93
C ASP A 346 22.84 -7.48 8.95
N GLN A 347 22.69 -7.86 10.23
CA GLN A 347 23.58 -7.43 11.33
C GLN A 347 23.64 -5.91 11.54
N PHE A 348 22.58 -5.19 11.16
CA PHE A 348 22.46 -3.76 11.36
C PHE A 348 22.33 -3.45 12.85
N GLU A 349 23.20 -2.59 13.38
CA GLU A 349 23.23 -2.26 14.81
C GLU A 349 22.41 -0.99 15.10
N LEU A 350 21.33 -1.14 15.87
CA LEU A 350 20.44 -0.05 16.23
C LEU A 350 21.11 0.92 17.21
N LYS A 351 20.90 2.23 17.02
CA LYS A 351 21.55 3.29 17.81
C LYS A 351 20.63 3.98 18.81
N THR A 352 19.33 3.82 18.63
CA THR A 352 18.25 4.47 19.37
C THR A 352 17.22 3.46 19.86
N GLY A 353 16.22 3.95 20.62
CA GLY A 353 15.06 3.16 21.01
C GLY A 353 15.32 2.02 22.01
N PRO A 354 14.29 1.19 22.27
CA PRO A 354 14.34 0.10 23.24
C PRO A 354 15.31 -1.02 22.84
N TYR A 355 15.65 -1.13 21.56
CA TYR A 355 16.55 -2.15 21.02
C TYR A 355 17.95 -1.62 20.72
N LYS A 356 18.33 -0.46 21.26
CA LYS A 356 19.66 0.13 21.10
C LYS A 356 20.77 -0.89 21.41
N GLY A 357 21.72 -1.02 20.50
CA GLY A 357 22.85 -1.95 20.59
C GLY A 357 22.54 -3.37 20.11
N HIS A 358 21.29 -3.69 19.78
CA HIS A 358 20.94 -4.96 19.16
C HIS A 358 21.35 -4.96 17.69
N LYS A 359 21.75 -6.14 17.20
CA LYS A 359 22.01 -6.38 15.78
C LYS A 359 20.82 -7.12 15.18
N VAL A 360 20.23 -6.53 14.15
CA VAL A 360 18.98 -7.00 13.54
C VAL A 360 19.14 -7.22 12.04
N CYS A 361 18.19 -7.97 11.46
CA CYS A 361 17.98 -8.01 10.03
C CYS A 361 16.91 -6.97 9.69
N VAL A 362 17.21 -6.04 8.80
CA VAL A 362 16.25 -5.03 8.33
C VAL A 362 15.80 -5.42 6.94
N ASP A 363 14.49 -5.55 6.72
CA ASP A 363 13.89 -5.74 5.40
C ASP A 363 13.79 -4.39 4.67
N GLY A 364 14.39 -4.29 3.48
CA GLY A 364 14.41 -3.08 2.66
C GLY A 364 15.71 -2.27 2.74
N PRO A 365 15.66 -0.94 2.57
CA PRO A 365 14.43 -0.16 2.38
C PRO A 365 13.84 -0.38 0.97
N GLU A 366 12.53 -0.30 0.87
CA GLU A 366 11.87 -0.06 -0.42
C GLU A 366 12.04 1.44 -0.80
N TYR A 367 11.81 1.81 -2.06
CA TYR A 367 11.95 3.20 -2.55
C TYR A 367 11.16 4.19 -1.70
N GLU A 368 9.89 3.89 -1.47
CA GLU A 368 8.95 4.74 -0.74
C GLU A 368 9.44 5.03 0.67
N THR A 369 9.94 4.00 1.37
CA THR A 369 10.54 4.21 2.69
C THR A 369 11.77 5.11 2.59
N ALA A 370 12.70 4.82 1.68
CA ALA A 370 13.94 5.58 1.56
C ALA A 370 13.70 7.05 1.16
N ALA A 371 12.74 7.32 0.28
CA ALA A 371 12.38 8.68 -0.13
C ALA A 371 11.60 9.42 0.97
N GLY A 372 10.69 8.73 1.66
CA GLY A 372 9.76 9.30 2.63
C GLY A 372 10.44 9.70 3.94
N VAL A 373 11.21 8.80 4.55
CA VAL A 373 11.94 9.07 5.81
C VAL A 373 13.36 9.61 5.58
N GLY A 374 13.74 9.76 4.31
CA GLY A 374 15.00 10.35 3.90
C GLY A 374 14.80 11.79 3.42
N PRO A 375 14.95 12.07 2.12
CA PRO A 375 15.01 13.42 1.58
C PRO A 375 13.74 14.23 1.85
N ASN A 376 12.57 13.59 1.94
CA ASN A 376 11.34 14.29 2.28
C ASN A 376 11.38 14.89 3.71
N CYS A 377 12.09 14.26 4.64
CA CYS A 377 12.43 14.78 5.98
C CYS A 377 13.76 15.60 5.99
N GLY A 378 14.44 15.73 4.86
CA GLY A 378 15.75 16.39 4.75
C GLY A 378 16.93 15.54 5.22
N VAL A 379 16.76 14.22 5.34
CA VAL A 379 17.78 13.25 5.75
C VAL A 379 18.32 12.49 4.53
N THR A 380 19.62 12.24 4.46
CA THR A 380 20.23 11.44 3.37
C THR A 380 21.13 10.31 3.88
N ASP A 381 21.25 10.13 5.20
CA ASP A 381 22.04 9.05 5.80
C ASP A 381 21.30 7.71 5.70
N PRO A 382 21.85 6.72 4.95
CA PRO A 382 21.24 5.39 4.84
C PRO A 382 21.05 4.66 6.18
N GLN A 383 21.88 4.94 7.19
CA GLN A 383 21.74 4.31 8.51
C GLN A 383 20.48 4.77 9.22
N VAL A 384 20.21 6.08 9.18
CA VAL A 384 18.99 6.63 9.76
C VAL A 384 17.77 6.04 9.06
N ILE A 385 17.80 5.99 7.74
CA ILE A 385 16.71 5.40 6.93
C ILE A 385 16.47 3.93 7.29
N LEU A 386 17.51 3.12 7.43
CA LEU A 386 17.40 1.72 7.85
C LEU A 386 16.85 1.57 9.27
N GLU A 387 17.28 2.44 10.19
CA GLU A 387 16.83 2.40 11.57
C GLU A 387 15.35 2.81 11.69
N VAL A 388 14.93 3.86 10.99
CA VAL A 388 13.52 4.26 10.90
C VAL A 388 12.68 3.15 10.26
N ASN A 389 13.16 2.54 9.16
CA ASN A 389 12.49 1.41 8.51
C ASN A 389 12.27 0.25 9.51
N PHE A 390 13.32 -0.17 10.21
CA PHE A 390 13.24 -1.24 11.21
C PHE A 390 12.21 -0.93 12.30
N TYR A 391 12.21 0.31 12.82
CA TYR A 391 11.29 0.70 13.88
C TYR A 391 9.85 0.86 13.39
N CYS A 392 9.64 1.29 12.15
CA CYS A 392 8.31 1.29 11.53
C CYS A 392 7.75 -0.14 11.42
N ASP A 393 8.55 -1.09 10.94
CA ASP A 393 8.16 -2.51 10.90
C ASP A 393 7.87 -3.08 12.29
N THR A 394 8.76 -2.79 13.24
CA THR A 394 8.69 -3.25 14.64
C THR A 394 7.45 -2.74 15.37
N TYR A 395 7.19 -1.43 15.27
CA TYR A 395 6.05 -0.79 15.91
C TYR A 395 4.76 -0.92 15.11
N GLY A 396 4.84 -1.43 13.88
CA GLY A 396 3.71 -1.58 12.97
C GLY A 396 3.16 -0.23 12.53
N ILE A 397 4.00 0.65 11.99
CA ILE A 397 3.65 1.99 11.48
C ILE A 397 3.99 2.07 9.99
N ASP A 398 3.07 2.58 9.16
CA ASP A 398 3.30 2.84 7.73
C ASP A 398 4.43 3.85 7.51
N THR A 399 5.50 3.44 6.82
CA THR A 399 6.68 4.29 6.54
C THR A 399 6.35 5.50 5.68
N ILE A 400 5.42 5.35 4.72
CA ILE A 400 5.00 6.43 3.82
C ILE A 400 4.30 7.52 4.62
N SER A 401 3.28 7.10 5.37
CA SER A 401 2.49 8.02 6.17
C SER A 401 3.33 8.64 7.29
N PHE A 402 4.24 7.88 7.92
CA PHE A 402 5.18 8.42 8.90
C PHE A 402 6.13 9.47 8.29
N GLY A 403 6.77 9.17 7.16
CA GLY A 403 7.70 10.09 6.50
C GLY A 403 7.02 11.37 6.00
N THR A 404 5.90 11.24 5.31
CA THR A 404 5.15 12.40 4.80
C THR A 404 4.56 13.24 5.94
N MET A 405 4.04 12.62 7.00
CA MET A 405 3.56 13.34 8.19
C MET A 405 4.70 14.04 8.93
N THR A 406 5.86 13.38 9.10
CA THR A 406 7.03 13.97 9.76
C THR A 406 7.54 15.17 8.96
N ALA A 407 7.60 15.08 7.64
CA ALA A 407 7.94 16.20 6.77
C ALA A 407 6.96 17.37 6.92
N PHE A 408 5.65 17.12 6.99
CA PHE A 408 4.64 18.14 7.29
C PHE A 408 4.87 18.82 8.65
N LEU A 409 5.18 18.05 9.69
CA LEU A 409 5.51 18.59 11.01
C LEU A 409 6.78 19.46 10.99
N MET A 410 7.79 19.05 10.21
CA MET A 410 9.02 19.85 10.04
C MET A 410 8.75 21.18 9.33
N GLU A 411 7.89 21.19 8.30
CA GLU A 411 7.48 22.44 7.65
C GLU A 411 6.63 23.32 8.59
N CYS A 412 5.77 22.72 9.41
CA CYS A 412 5.04 23.44 10.46
C CYS A 412 5.98 24.07 11.49
N TYR A 413 7.07 23.40 11.84
CA TYR A 413 8.10 23.94 12.75
C TYR A 413 8.85 25.11 12.10
N GLU A 414 9.27 24.95 10.84
CA GLU A 414 9.92 26.02 10.06
C GLU A 414 9.06 27.28 9.96
N ASN A 415 7.74 27.12 9.81
CA ASN A 415 6.79 28.23 9.68
C ASN A 415 6.22 28.72 11.03
N GLY A 416 6.77 28.26 12.17
CA GLY A 416 6.38 28.72 13.51
C GLY A 416 5.00 28.25 14.00
N ILE A 417 4.34 27.35 13.26
CA ILE A 417 3.12 26.65 13.69
C ILE A 417 3.46 25.68 14.81
N LEU A 418 4.61 25.02 14.71
CA LEU A 418 5.21 24.26 15.79
C LEU A 418 6.49 24.96 16.29
N ASN A 419 6.87 24.64 17.51
CA ASN A 419 8.11 25.10 18.13
C ASN A 419 8.48 24.13 19.25
N LYS A 420 9.67 24.31 19.84
CA LYS A 420 10.19 23.43 20.90
C LYS A 420 9.25 23.23 22.09
N GLU A 421 8.45 24.23 22.45
CA GLU A 421 7.47 24.11 23.54
C GLU A 421 6.29 23.22 23.13
N ARG A 422 5.68 23.51 21.97
CA ARG A 422 4.51 22.76 21.45
C ARG A 422 4.84 21.30 21.13
N THR A 423 6.08 21.01 20.76
CA THR A 423 6.55 19.65 20.45
C THR A 423 7.11 18.90 21.67
N GLY A 424 7.00 19.46 22.87
CA GLY A 424 7.51 18.81 24.09
C GLY A 424 9.03 18.64 24.11
N GLY A 425 9.76 19.50 23.41
CA GLY A 425 11.23 19.52 23.37
C GLY A 425 11.84 19.05 22.05
N LEU A 426 11.07 18.44 21.14
CA LEU A 426 11.58 17.98 19.84
C LEU A 426 11.87 19.16 18.92
N GLU A 427 13.09 19.22 18.40
CA GLU A 427 13.48 20.22 17.39
C GLU A 427 13.26 19.65 16.00
N LEU A 428 12.01 19.66 15.53
CA LEU A 428 11.60 19.14 14.22
C LEU A 428 12.03 20.07 13.07
N VAL A 429 13.33 20.32 12.95
CA VAL A 429 13.93 21.05 11.82
C VAL A 429 14.40 20.06 10.75
N TRP A 430 14.47 20.50 9.50
CA TRP A 430 14.90 19.66 8.37
C TRP A 430 16.23 18.95 8.63
N GLY A 431 16.25 17.63 8.42
CA GLY A 431 17.43 16.79 8.59
C GLY A 431 17.78 16.44 10.03
N ASN A 432 16.96 16.80 11.03
CA ASN A 432 17.18 16.37 12.41
C ASN A 432 16.72 14.92 12.64
N ALA A 433 17.58 13.98 12.24
CA ALA A 433 17.37 12.54 12.40
C ALA A 433 17.11 12.10 13.84
N GLU A 434 17.73 12.74 14.84
CA GLU A 434 17.51 12.40 16.25
C GLU A 434 16.08 12.71 16.68
N ALA A 435 15.55 13.86 16.27
CA ALA A 435 14.17 14.24 16.57
C ALA A 435 13.14 13.37 15.82
N GLU A 436 13.44 12.96 14.58
CA GLU A 436 12.61 12.03 13.80
C GLU A 436 12.52 10.64 14.44
N LEU A 437 13.66 10.04 14.82
CA LEU A 437 13.68 8.74 15.50
C LEU A 437 13.00 8.81 16.87
N GLU A 438 13.24 9.87 17.64
CA GLU A 438 12.57 10.03 18.93
C GLU A 438 11.06 10.26 18.77
N LEU A 439 10.62 10.99 17.75
CA LEU A 439 9.19 11.13 17.42
C LEU A 439 8.55 9.76 17.17
N LEU A 440 9.20 8.91 16.35
CA LEU A 440 8.74 7.54 16.08
C LEU A 440 8.62 6.72 17.36
N HIS A 441 9.61 6.84 18.26
CA HIS A 441 9.55 6.14 19.54
C HIS A 441 8.46 6.68 20.47
N GLN A 442 8.23 7.98 20.53
CA GLN A 442 7.11 8.57 21.29
C GLN A 442 5.76 8.12 20.75
N MET A 443 5.64 8.00 19.42
CA MET A 443 4.45 7.43 18.78
C MET A 443 4.21 6.00 19.24
N ALA A 444 5.24 5.15 19.27
CA ALA A 444 5.11 3.77 19.75
C ALA A 444 4.73 3.69 21.24
N ARG A 445 5.32 4.54 22.10
CA ARG A 445 5.05 4.58 23.54
C ARG A 445 3.76 5.32 23.93
N ASN A 446 3.07 5.94 22.97
CA ASN A 446 1.91 6.80 23.21
C ASN A 446 2.18 7.94 24.20
N GLU A 447 3.28 8.67 24.02
CA GLU A 447 3.68 9.74 24.95
C GLU A 447 4.03 11.04 24.24
N GLY A 448 4.16 12.12 25.03
CA GLY A 448 4.61 13.41 24.54
C GLY A 448 3.86 13.90 23.29
N PHE A 449 4.64 14.39 22.32
CA PHE A 449 4.12 14.84 21.02
C PHE A 449 3.76 13.66 20.10
N GLY A 450 4.29 12.47 20.38
CA GLY A 450 3.94 11.23 19.69
C GLY A 450 2.44 10.93 19.68
N LYS A 451 1.69 11.35 20.71
CA LYS A 451 0.21 11.24 20.75
C LYS A 451 -0.48 12.03 19.64
N ILE A 452 0.05 13.22 19.32
CA ILE A 452 -0.48 14.09 18.28
C ILE A 452 0.01 13.59 16.91
N ALA A 453 1.28 13.18 16.82
CA ALA A 453 1.86 12.60 15.63
C ALA A 453 1.09 11.36 15.14
N ALA A 454 0.72 10.49 16.07
CA ALA A 454 -0.06 9.26 15.87
C ALA A 454 -1.45 9.45 15.22
N LEU A 455 -1.96 10.69 15.13
CA LEU A 455 -3.26 10.97 14.51
C LEU A 455 -3.23 10.96 12.98
N GLY A 456 -2.07 11.23 12.36
CA GLY A 456 -1.93 11.49 10.92
C GLY A 456 -2.19 12.97 10.54
N SER A 457 -1.66 13.38 9.39
CA SER A 457 -1.57 14.79 8.97
C SER A 457 -2.94 15.49 8.91
N HIS A 458 -3.97 14.77 8.47
CA HIS A 458 -5.34 15.28 8.37
C HIS A 458 -5.87 15.78 9.72
N LYS A 459 -5.80 14.92 10.75
CA LYS A 459 -6.27 15.24 12.11
C LYS A 459 -5.32 16.18 12.84
N GLN A 460 -4.04 16.20 12.49
CA GLN A 460 -3.08 17.17 13.03
C GLN A 460 -3.42 18.60 12.62
N LYS A 461 -3.80 18.83 11.36
CA LYS A 461 -4.24 20.17 10.89
C LYS A 461 -5.41 20.69 11.71
N GLU A 462 -6.43 19.86 11.91
CA GLU A 462 -7.60 20.17 12.75
C GLU A 462 -7.17 20.51 14.18
N TYR A 463 -6.28 19.71 14.76
CA TYR A 463 -5.74 19.94 16.09
C TYR A 463 -4.99 21.27 16.17
N PHE A 464 -4.04 21.56 15.28
CA PHE A 464 -3.26 22.80 15.28
C PHE A 464 -4.12 24.04 15.08
N ALA A 465 -5.11 23.98 14.18
CA ALA A 465 -6.06 25.06 13.98
C ALA A 465 -6.91 25.31 15.23
N ALA A 466 -7.40 24.24 15.88
CA ALA A 466 -8.17 24.34 17.12
C ALA A 466 -7.35 24.93 18.29
N GLN A 467 -6.03 24.76 18.28
CA GLN A 467 -5.14 25.40 19.25
C GLN A 467 -4.77 26.86 18.88
N GLY A 468 -5.18 27.34 17.71
CA GLY A 468 -4.81 28.66 17.20
C GLY A 468 -3.33 28.78 16.83
N TRP A 469 -2.69 27.67 16.46
CA TRP A 469 -1.26 27.64 16.18
C TRP A 469 -0.90 27.92 14.71
N GLY A 470 -1.81 27.62 13.78
CA GLY A 470 -1.59 27.79 12.34
C GLY A 470 -2.88 28.09 11.59
N ASP A 471 -2.71 28.68 10.40
CA ASP A 471 -3.79 28.95 9.46
C ASP A 471 -4.18 27.67 8.70
N MET A 472 -5.49 27.37 8.67
CA MET A 472 -5.98 26.11 8.09
C MET A 472 -5.77 26.06 6.57
N ASP A 473 -5.92 27.18 5.86
CA ASP A 473 -5.76 27.21 4.40
C ASP A 473 -4.29 26.94 4.03
N PHE A 474 -3.35 27.59 4.71
CA PHE A 474 -1.93 27.30 4.55
C PHE A 474 -1.61 25.84 4.90
N MET A 475 -2.10 25.33 6.03
CA MET A 475 -1.88 23.94 6.41
C MET A 475 -2.45 22.94 5.39
N ASN A 476 -3.63 23.23 4.82
CA ASN A 476 -4.22 22.43 3.74
C ASN A 476 -3.40 22.48 2.46
N ASP A 477 -2.78 23.62 2.15
CA ASP A 477 -1.91 23.72 0.98
C ASP A 477 -0.62 22.90 1.16
N ILE A 478 -0.04 22.82 2.37
CA ILE A 478 1.26 22.18 2.61
C ILE A 478 1.17 20.70 3.04
N ALA A 479 0.07 20.28 3.67
CA ALA A 479 -0.07 18.89 4.10
C ALA A 479 -0.35 18.00 2.90
N MET A 480 0.64 17.18 2.54
CA MET A 480 0.57 16.24 1.43
C MET A 480 -0.28 15.02 1.80
N GLU A 481 -1.57 15.23 2.00
CA GLU A 481 -2.60 14.21 2.27
C GLU A 481 -3.88 14.51 1.51
N GLN A 482 -4.66 13.47 1.24
CA GLN A 482 -6.01 13.60 0.69
C GLN A 482 -6.90 12.47 1.19
N LYS A 483 -8.18 12.77 1.44
CA LYS A 483 -9.14 11.87 2.09
C LYS A 483 -8.65 11.33 3.45
N GLY A 484 -7.66 11.96 4.08
CA GLY A 484 -7.06 11.48 5.34
C GLY A 484 -5.82 10.61 5.18
N LEU A 485 -5.39 10.28 3.96
CA LEU A 485 -4.23 9.44 3.69
C LEU A 485 -3.10 10.27 3.07
N GLU A 486 -1.88 10.11 3.57
CA GLU A 486 -0.69 10.81 3.07
C GLU A 486 -0.32 10.42 1.63
N TYR A 487 0.36 11.30 0.90
CA TYR A 487 0.87 11.00 -0.44
C TYR A 487 2.04 10.01 -0.37
N SER A 488 2.14 9.13 -1.37
CA SER A 488 3.38 8.37 -1.60
C SER A 488 4.41 9.20 -2.37
N GLU A 489 5.62 8.68 -2.47
CA GLU A 489 6.84 9.45 -2.60
C GLU A 489 7.16 9.85 -4.04
N TYR A 490 6.24 10.55 -4.70
CA TYR A 490 6.44 11.09 -6.05
C TYR A 490 5.95 12.54 -6.11
N ALA A 491 6.85 13.48 -6.38
CA ALA A 491 6.47 14.89 -6.48
C ALA A 491 5.69 15.13 -7.78
N SER A 492 4.41 15.52 -7.65
CA SER A 492 3.46 15.59 -8.77
C SER A 492 3.31 16.96 -9.41
N LYS A 493 4.00 18.01 -8.93
CA LYS A 493 3.81 19.41 -9.38
C LYS A 493 3.85 19.58 -10.89
N GLU A 494 4.76 18.86 -11.56
CA GLU A 494 4.94 18.94 -13.01
C GLU A 494 4.25 17.81 -13.80
N SER A 495 3.53 16.91 -13.12
CA SER A 495 2.83 15.78 -13.74
C SER A 495 1.34 15.84 -13.47
N LEU A 496 0.59 16.35 -14.45
CA LEU A 496 -0.88 16.34 -14.40
C LEU A 496 -1.43 14.90 -14.31
N ALA A 497 -0.74 13.94 -14.93
CA ALA A 497 -1.09 12.52 -14.83
C ALA A 497 -0.96 12.01 -13.38
N GLN A 498 0.15 12.30 -12.69
CA GLN A 498 0.33 11.87 -11.30
C GLN A 498 -0.54 12.65 -10.32
N GLN A 499 -0.87 13.92 -10.60
CA GLN A 499 -1.87 14.68 -9.84
C GLN A 499 -3.22 13.96 -9.84
N GLY A 500 -3.70 13.57 -11.04
CA GLY A 500 -4.89 12.73 -11.18
C GLY A 500 -4.72 11.35 -10.53
N GLY A 501 -3.53 10.76 -10.66
CA GLY A 501 -3.19 9.45 -10.10
C GLY A 501 -3.24 9.40 -8.58
N TYR A 502 -3.15 10.55 -7.92
CA TYR A 502 -3.36 10.69 -6.48
C TYR A 502 -4.77 11.14 -6.12
N GLY A 503 -5.28 12.21 -6.74
CA GLY A 503 -6.55 12.78 -6.29
C GLY A 503 -7.78 11.93 -6.65
N LEU A 504 -7.71 11.18 -7.77
CA LEU A 504 -8.85 10.42 -8.30
C LEU A 504 -8.89 8.95 -7.84
N THR A 505 -8.02 8.51 -6.93
CA THR A 505 -8.08 7.16 -6.37
C THR A 505 -9.20 7.04 -5.34
N ASN A 506 -9.79 5.85 -5.24
CA ASN A 506 -10.91 5.64 -4.31
C ASN A 506 -10.46 5.67 -2.84
N LYS A 507 -9.27 5.17 -2.52
CA LYS A 507 -8.84 4.97 -1.13
C LYS A 507 -7.96 6.09 -0.55
N GLY A 508 -7.76 7.18 -1.30
CA GLY A 508 -6.79 8.23 -1.00
C GLY A 508 -5.48 8.06 -1.79
N PRO A 509 -4.56 9.03 -1.70
CA PRO A 509 -3.41 9.14 -2.58
C PRO A 509 -2.41 8.02 -2.35
N GLN A 510 -2.15 7.25 -3.39
CA GLN A 510 -1.21 6.13 -3.43
C GLN A 510 -0.86 5.85 -4.89
N HIS A 511 0.37 5.42 -5.16
CA HIS A 511 0.82 5.17 -6.53
C HIS A 511 0.51 3.76 -7.04
N ASP A 512 0.15 2.83 -6.17
CA ASP A 512 -0.15 1.44 -6.47
C ASP A 512 -1.25 1.25 -7.55
N GLU A 513 -2.29 2.09 -7.61
CA GLU A 513 -3.36 2.02 -8.63
C GLU A 513 -3.03 2.86 -9.86
N ALA A 514 -2.26 3.93 -9.71
CA ALA A 514 -1.91 4.86 -10.79
C ALA A 514 -0.48 5.39 -10.62
N TRP A 515 0.50 4.56 -10.96
CA TRP A 515 1.91 4.97 -11.01
C TRP A 515 2.22 5.51 -12.41
N LEU A 516 1.85 6.76 -12.65
CA LEU A 516 1.94 7.38 -13.98
C LEU A 516 3.14 8.32 -14.11
N ILE A 517 3.79 8.66 -12.99
CA ILE A 517 4.91 9.62 -12.95
C ILE A 517 6.05 9.23 -13.89
N PHE A 518 6.42 7.95 -13.95
CA PHE A 518 7.51 7.47 -14.80
C PHE A 518 7.13 7.54 -16.29
N MET A 519 5.87 7.26 -16.59
CA MET A 519 5.34 7.31 -17.95
C MET A 519 5.25 8.75 -18.47
N ASP A 520 4.83 9.68 -17.61
CA ASP A 520 4.66 11.09 -17.96
C ASP A 520 6.01 11.82 -18.00
N GLN A 521 6.78 11.76 -16.92
CA GLN A 521 7.96 12.61 -16.74
C GLN A 521 9.27 11.99 -17.21
N VAL A 522 9.42 10.66 -17.13
CA VAL A 522 10.69 9.99 -17.44
C VAL A 522 10.71 9.47 -18.88
N ASN A 523 9.69 8.72 -19.27
CA ASN A 523 9.63 8.07 -20.58
C ASN A 523 8.85 8.86 -21.63
N ASN A 524 8.09 9.89 -21.23
CA ASN A 524 7.22 10.69 -22.10
C ASN A 524 6.29 9.83 -23.00
N GLN A 525 5.69 8.79 -22.40
CA GLN A 525 4.82 7.81 -23.08
C GLN A 525 3.35 8.26 -23.18
N ILE A 526 2.96 9.28 -22.43
CA ILE A 526 1.59 9.84 -22.40
C ILE A 526 1.62 11.36 -22.57
N PRO A 527 2.13 11.88 -23.72
CA PRO A 527 2.49 13.29 -23.86
C PRO A 527 1.30 14.25 -23.90
N THR A 528 0.13 13.81 -24.38
CA THR A 528 -1.03 14.69 -24.57
C THR A 528 -1.97 14.71 -23.35
N PHE A 529 -2.84 15.70 -23.28
CA PHE A 529 -3.87 15.75 -22.24
C PHE A 529 -4.81 14.54 -22.31
N GLU A 530 -5.19 14.15 -23.54
CA GLU A 530 -6.04 13.01 -23.82
C GLU A 530 -5.38 11.68 -23.40
N ASP A 531 -4.09 11.51 -23.65
CA ASP A 531 -3.33 10.33 -23.21
C ASP A 531 -3.32 10.22 -21.68
N LYS A 532 -3.16 11.35 -20.97
CA LYS A 532 -3.17 11.40 -19.51
C LYS A 532 -4.56 11.07 -18.95
N ALA A 533 -5.61 11.62 -19.55
CA ALA A 533 -6.98 11.30 -19.17
C ALA A 533 -7.31 9.81 -19.43
N GLU A 534 -6.84 9.24 -20.53
CA GLU A 534 -6.98 7.81 -20.84
C GLU A 534 -6.21 6.93 -19.85
N ALA A 535 -4.96 7.31 -19.53
CA ALA A 535 -4.15 6.60 -18.54
C ALA A 535 -4.84 6.58 -17.15
N LEU A 536 -5.50 7.67 -16.77
CA LEU A 536 -6.26 7.77 -15.51
C LEU A 536 -7.57 7.00 -15.49
N TYR A 537 -8.02 6.48 -16.62
CA TYR A 537 -9.06 5.47 -16.70
C TYR A 537 -8.44 4.07 -16.70
N TYR A 538 -7.56 3.76 -17.64
CA TYR A 538 -7.05 2.41 -17.88
C TYR A 538 -6.24 1.84 -16.71
N TYR A 539 -5.24 2.59 -16.21
CA TYR A 539 -4.29 2.04 -15.23
C TYR A 539 -4.90 1.73 -13.87
N PRO A 540 -5.80 2.56 -13.30
CA PRO A 540 -6.54 2.19 -12.08
C PRO A 540 -7.32 0.88 -12.22
N MET A 541 -7.96 0.63 -13.37
CA MET A 541 -8.66 -0.64 -13.63
C MET A 541 -7.65 -1.79 -13.74
N PHE A 542 -6.71 -1.67 -14.67
CA PHE A 542 -5.71 -2.70 -14.92
C PHE A 542 -4.91 -3.07 -13.66
N ARG A 543 -4.48 -2.10 -12.86
CA ARG A 543 -3.76 -2.33 -11.59
C ARG A 543 -4.67 -2.88 -10.49
N THR A 544 -5.96 -2.55 -10.49
CA THR A 544 -6.95 -3.20 -9.60
C THR A 544 -7.10 -4.68 -9.91
N TRP A 545 -7.03 -5.08 -11.18
CA TRP A 545 -7.15 -6.48 -11.60
C TRP A 545 -6.10 -7.39 -10.95
N PHE A 546 -4.85 -6.93 -10.79
CA PHE A 546 -3.82 -7.65 -10.01
C PHE A 546 -4.28 -7.97 -8.58
N GLY A 547 -4.99 -7.01 -7.96
CA GLY A 547 -5.54 -7.15 -6.63
C GLY A 547 -6.67 -8.18 -6.54
N LEU A 548 -7.40 -8.43 -7.63
CA LEU A 548 -8.43 -9.47 -7.69
C LEU A 548 -7.84 -10.88 -7.76
N LEU A 549 -6.65 -11.01 -8.37
CA LEU A 549 -6.07 -12.30 -8.74
C LEU A 549 -4.96 -12.80 -7.82
N GLY A 550 -4.42 -11.94 -6.96
CA GLY A 550 -3.27 -12.30 -6.10
C GLY A 550 -1.93 -12.07 -6.73
N LEU A 551 -1.84 -11.08 -7.61
CA LEU A 551 -0.65 -10.79 -8.39
C LEU A 551 0.07 -9.54 -7.86
N CYS A 552 1.39 -9.59 -7.95
CA CYS A 552 2.28 -8.45 -7.80
C CYS A 552 2.26 -7.63 -9.09
N LYS A 553 2.38 -6.30 -8.98
CA LYS A 553 2.40 -5.38 -10.12
C LYS A 553 3.79 -5.27 -10.77
N LEU A 554 4.87 -5.47 -10.00
CA LEU A 554 6.24 -5.30 -10.51
C LEU A 554 6.62 -6.20 -11.69
N PRO A 555 6.23 -7.49 -11.73
CA PRO A 555 6.50 -8.35 -12.89
C PRO A 555 5.93 -7.82 -14.22
N TRP A 556 4.94 -6.90 -14.20
CA TRP A 556 4.36 -6.36 -15.43
C TRP A 556 5.25 -5.32 -16.11
N ASN A 557 5.78 -4.32 -15.39
CA ASN A 557 6.39 -3.14 -16.01
C ASN A 557 7.77 -2.75 -15.50
N ASP A 558 8.28 -3.37 -14.42
CA ASP A 558 9.63 -3.04 -13.96
C ASP A 558 10.68 -3.62 -14.90
N ILE A 559 10.55 -4.89 -15.26
CA ILE A 559 11.37 -5.50 -16.31
C ILE A 559 10.45 -5.78 -17.48
N VAL A 560 10.80 -5.26 -18.66
CA VAL A 560 9.99 -5.38 -19.89
C VAL A 560 10.77 -6.11 -21.00
N PRO A 561 10.08 -6.66 -22.01
CA PRO A 561 10.73 -7.23 -23.19
C PRO A 561 11.66 -6.24 -23.86
N ALA A 562 12.80 -6.71 -24.37
CA ALA A 562 13.82 -5.86 -24.98
C ALA A 562 13.32 -5.10 -26.22
N ASP A 563 12.31 -5.64 -26.89
CA ASP A 563 11.63 -5.09 -28.06
C ASP A 563 10.30 -4.40 -27.74
N ASN A 564 9.96 -4.20 -26.46
CA ASN A 564 8.69 -3.58 -26.05
C ASN A 564 8.48 -2.19 -26.69
N SER A 565 9.56 -1.41 -26.87
CA SER A 565 9.50 -0.08 -27.51
C SER A 565 9.08 -0.11 -28.99
N LEU A 566 9.07 -1.29 -29.63
CA LEU A 566 8.66 -1.49 -31.01
C LEU A 566 7.18 -1.91 -31.13
N THR A 567 6.48 -2.11 -30.00
CA THR A 567 5.06 -2.47 -29.98
C THR A 567 4.16 -1.26 -30.20
N ASP A 568 2.90 -1.49 -30.55
CA ASP A 568 1.92 -0.41 -30.82
C ASP A 568 1.59 0.41 -29.56
N GLU A 569 1.59 -0.23 -28.38
CA GLU A 569 1.27 0.40 -27.10
C GLU A 569 2.33 0.07 -26.03
N PRO A 570 3.57 0.58 -26.17
CA PRO A 570 4.70 0.22 -25.29
C PRO A 570 4.45 0.58 -23.83
N ALA A 571 3.62 1.61 -23.59
CA ALA A 571 3.11 2.04 -22.30
C ALA A 571 2.35 0.94 -21.53
N LYS A 572 1.72 0.00 -22.22
CA LYS A 572 0.90 -1.08 -21.63
C LYS A 572 1.66 -2.40 -21.48
N VAL A 573 2.84 -2.52 -22.07
CA VAL A 573 3.64 -3.76 -22.13
C VAL A 573 2.80 -4.95 -22.65
N PRO A 574 2.36 -4.92 -23.93
CA PRO A 574 1.31 -5.81 -24.43
C PRO A 574 1.62 -7.31 -24.25
N GLU A 575 2.88 -7.71 -24.43
CA GLU A 575 3.31 -9.09 -24.20
C GLU A 575 3.04 -9.57 -22.77
N HIS A 576 3.28 -8.72 -21.78
CA HIS A 576 3.05 -9.07 -20.38
C HIS A 576 1.55 -9.14 -20.08
N VAL A 577 0.74 -8.25 -20.66
CA VAL A 577 -0.72 -8.36 -20.59
C VAL A 577 -1.19 -9.71 -21.15
N ASP A 578 -0.66 -10.14 -22.28
CA ASP A 578 -1.02 -11.43 -22.88
C ASP A 578 -0.58 -12.62 -22.00
N ASN A 579 0.61 -12.56 -21.39
CA ASN A 579 1.05 -13.56 -20.41
C ASN A 579 0.07 -13.66 -19.22
N TYR A 580 -0.48 -12.54 -18.74
CA TYR A 580 -1.45 -12.54 -17.65
C TYR A 580 -2.80 -13.13 -18.05
N LEU A 581 -3.27 -12.90 -19.27
CA LEU A 581 -4.48 -13.55 -19.79
C LEU A 581 -4.29 -15.07 -19.91
N ASP A 582 -3.11 -15.49 -20.37
CA ASP A 582 -2.75 -16.91 -20.44
C ASP A 582 -2.61 -17.54 -19.05
N LEU A 583 -2.04 -16.82 -18.07
CA LEU A 583 -2.01 -17.23 -16.66
C LEU A 583 -3.43 -17.42 -16.10
N TYR A 584 -4.32 -16.45 -16.32
CA TYR A 584 -5.70 -16.54 -15.88
C TYR A 584 -6.43 -17.73 -16.50
N TYR A 585 -6.29 -17.94 -17.81
CA TYR A 585 -6.87 -19.08 -18.52
C TYR A 585 -6.26 -20.42 -18.04
N GLY A 586 -4.94 -20.49 -17.90
CA GLY A 586 -4.24 -21.68 -17.44
C GLY A 586 -4.63 -22.08 -16.01
N VAL A 587 -4.96 -21.12 -15.15
CA VAL A 587 -5.47 -21.39 -13.80
C VAL A 587 -6.94 -21.77 -13.81
N THR A 588 -7.80 -20.93 -14.39
CA THR A 588 -9.26 -20.98 -14.20
C THR A 588 -9.98 -21.86 -15.23
N GLY A 589 -9.38 -22.05 -16.40
CA GLY A 589 -10.03 -22.61 -17.59
C GLY A 589 -10.97 -21.64 -18.31
N VAL A 590 -11.06 -20.38 -17.87
CA VAL A 590 -11.92 -19.35 -18.46
C VAL A 590 -11.08 -18.43 -19.33
N LYS A 591 -11.44 -18.34 -20.62
CA LYS A 591 -10.76 -17.45 -21.55
C LYS A 591 -11.46 -16.09 -21.55
N ILE A 592 -10.68 -15.03 -21.37
CA ILE A 592 -11.11 -13.63 -21.44
C ILE A 592 -10.21 -12.86 -22.40
N ASP A 593 -10.67 -11.72 -22.89
CA ASP A 593 -9.87 -10.76 -23.64
C ASP A 593 -9.46 -9.56 -22.75
N ARG A 594 -8.74 -8.60 -23.33
CA ARG A 594 -8.26 -7.41 -22.62
C ARG A 594 -9.43 -6.53 -22.13
N ASP A 595 -10.55 -6.51 -22.85
CA ASP A 595 -11.71 -5.70 -22.48
C ASP A 595 -12.43 -6.30 -21.28
N GLU A 596 -12.68 -7.62 -21.27
CA GLU A 596 -13.29 -8.28 -20.12
C GLU A 596 -12.35 -8.25 -18.90
N MET A 597 -11.03 -8.33 -19.09
CA MET A 597 -10.04 -8.12 -18.02
C MET A 597 -10.25 -6.78 -17.31
N ILE A 598 -10.42 -5.69 -18.07
CA ILE A 598 -10.70 -4.36 -17.52
C ILE A 598 -12.07 -4.33 -16.84
N LYS A 599 -13.12 -4.87 -17.49
CA LYS A 599 -14.49 -4.92 -16.91
C LYS A 599 -14.55 -5.64 -15.58
N MET A 600 -13.81 -6.74 -15.40
CA MET A 600 -13.72 -7.46 -14.12
C MET A 600 -13.27 -6.52 -12.98
N SER A 601 -12.24 -5.71 -13.23
CA SER A 601 -11.75 -4.74 -12.24
C SER A 601 -12.64 -3.51 -12.11
N GLU A 602 -13.28 -3.07 -13.20
CA GLU A 602 -14.18 -1.91 -13.23
C GLU A 602 -15.42 -2.12 -12.37
N ARG A 603 -15.97 -3.35 -12.35
CA ARG A 603 -17.04 -3.75 -11.42
C ARG A 603 -16.66 -3.45 -9.97
N VAL A 604 -15.47 -3.89 -9.57
CA VAL A 604 -14.98 -3.75 -8.18
C VAL A 604 -14.56 -2.31 -7.87
N TYR A 605 -13.99 -1.58 -8.85
CA TYR A 605 -13.60 -0.19 -8.67
C TYR A 605 -14.82 0.71 -8.48
N ASN A 606 -15.86 0.54 -9.29
CA ASN A 606 -17.13 1.25 -9.13
C ASN A 606 -17.83 0.84 -7.82
N PHE A 607 -17.78 -0.44 -7.43
CA PHE A 607 -18.29 -0.89 -6.13
C PHE A 607 -17.63 -0.13 -4.97
N GLN A 608 -16.31 0.01 -4.96
CA GLN A 608 -15.60 0.77 -3.93
C GLN A 608 -16.00 2.25 -3.97
N ARG A 609 -16.19 2.86 -5.15
CA ARG A 609 -16.66 4.24 -5.26
C ARG A 609 -18.07 4.42 -4.67
N VAL A 610 -18.98 3.48 -4.90
CA VAL A 610 -20.32 3.52 -4.28
C VAL A 610 -20.24 3.29 -2.76
N PHE A 611 -19.32 2.43 -2.30
CA PHE A 611 -19.09 2.21 -0.86
C PHE A 611 -18.57 3.47 -0.17
N ASN A 612 -17.64 4.17 -0.80
CA ASN A 612 -17.20 5.51 -0.41
C ASN A 612 -18.39 6.48 -0.24
N ILE A 613 -19.28 6.55 -1.24
CA ILE A 613 -20.49 7.39 -1.20
C ILE A 613 -21.44 6.96 -0.07
N ARG A 614 -21.62 5.65 0.15
CA ARG A 614 -22.44 5.11 1.25
C ARG A 614 -21.97 5.61 2.61
N LEU A 615 -20.66 5.81 2.79
CA LEU A 615 -20.06 6.34 4.02
C LEU A 615 -19.91 7.87 4.02
N GLY A 616 -20.52 8.55 3.04
CA GLY A 616 -20.55 10.01 2.94
C GLY A 616 -19.27 10.65 2.39
N LYS A 617 -18.33 9.85 1.86
CA LYS A 617 -17.02 10.31 1.37
C LYS A 617 -16.72 9.66 0.02
N GLY A 618 -17.17 10.27 -1.08
CA GLY A 618 -16.99 9.72 -2.43
C GLY A 618 -17.53 10.62 -3.54
N LEU A 619 -17.61 11.93 -3.29
CA LEU A 619 -18.05 12.91 -4.28
C LEU A 619 -16.85 13.72 -4.79
N ARG A 620 -17.07 14.56 -5.81
CA ARG A 620 -16.02 15.42 -6.39
C ARG A 620 -15.26 16.24 -5.33
N ALA A 621 -15.96 16.74 -4.32
CA ALA A 621 -15.34 17.50 -3.22
C ALA A 621 -14.27 16.69 -2.47
N ASN A 622 -14.41 15.36 -2.41
CA ASN A 622 -13.43 14.48 -1.78
C ASN A 622 -12.22 14.20 -2.69
N ASP A 623 -12.27 14.54 -3.97
CA ASP A 623 -11.18 14.35 -4.94
C ASP A 623 -10.28 15.60 -5.05
N ALA A 624 -10.55 16.67 -4.28
CA ALA A 624 -9.68 17.83 -4.17
C ALA A 624 -8.31 17.48 -3.55
N ILE A 625 -7.24 18.08 -4.08
CA ILE A 625 -5.84 17.80 -3.70
C ILE A 625 -5.15 19.04 -3.12
N PRO A 626 -4.17 18.90 -2.21
CA PRO A 626 -3.41 20.02 -1.66
C PRO A 626 -2.69 20.79 -2.78
N TYR A 627 -2.64 22.12 -2.70
CA TYR A 627 -2.03 22.93 -3.76
C TYR A 627 -0.55 22.59 -3.99
N ARG A 628 0.18 22.14 -2.94
CA ARG A 628 1.56 21.62 -3.06
C ARG A 628 1.72 20.51 -4.10
N SER A 629 0.69 19.71 -4.33
CA SER A 629 0.71 18.65 -5.34
C SER A 629 0.65 19.20 -6.78
N GLN A 630 0.25 20.46 -6.95
CA GLN A 630 0.02 21.13 -8.24
C GLN A 630 1.01 22.26 -8.53
N GLY A 631 1.56 22.92 -7.51
CA GLY A 631 2.42 24.08 -7.67
C GLY A 631 3.17 24.53 -6.41
N PRO A 632 3.94 25.63 -6.50
CA PRO A 632 4.70 26.18 -5.38
C PRO A 632 3.78 26.95 -4.43
N VAL A 633 3.72 26.56 -3.15
CA VAL A 633 2.86 27.22 -2.15
C VAL A 633 3.54 28.47 -1.58
N THR A 634 4.85 28.41 -1.39
CA THR A 634 5.66 29.45 -0.76
C THR A 634 6.49 30.25 -1.76
N GLU A 635 6.89 31.47 -1.39
CA GLU A 635 7.82 32.29 -2.19
C GLU A 635 9.15 31.57 -2.41
N GLU A 636 9.66 30.87 -1.39
CA GLU A 636 10.88 30.05 -1.46
C GLU A 636 10.81 29.02 -2.60
N GLU A 637 9.71 28.27 -2.67
CA GLU A 637 9.51 27.27 -3.73
C GLU A 637 9.42 27.90 -5.11
N TYR A 638 8.67 29.00 -5.26
CA TYR A 638 8.56 29.67 -6.56
C TYR A 638 9.94 30.14 -7.03
N LEU A 639 10.69 30.79 -6.14
CA LEU A 639 12.00 31.32 -6.46
C LEU A 639 13.03 30.22 -6.75
N SER A 640 12.90 29.04 -6.13
CA SER A 640 13.78 27.89 -6.40
C SER A 640 13.75 27.44 -7.86
N ARG A 641 12.66 27.73 -8.59
CA ARG A 641 12.51 27.43 -10.02
C ARG A 641 11.93 28.59 -10.82
N GLN A 642 12.30 29.82 -10.47
CA GLN A 642 11.68 31.03 -11.03
C GLN A 642 11.65 31.02 -12.56
N GLU A 643 12.76 30.68 -13.21
CA GLU A 643 12.84 30.67 -14.69
C GLU A 643 11.82 29.72 -15.31
N ARG A 644 11.57 28.56 -14.69
CA ARG A 644 10.58 27.59 -15.15
C ARG A 644 9.16 28.14 -14.99
N TYR A 645 8.83 28.65 -13.80
CA TYR A 645 7.47 29.15 -13.54
C TYR A 645 7.15 30.41 -14.34
N ASP A 646 8.09 31.35 -14.45
CA ASP A 646 7.95 32.54 -15.31
C ASP A 646 7.79 32.12 -16.78
N GLY A 647 8.54 31.12 -17.24
CA GLY A 647 8.39 30.55 -18.59
C GLY A 647 7.00 29.94 -18.84
N GLN A 648 6.48 29.17 -17.88
CA GLN A 648 5.14 28.56 -17.98
C GLN A 648 4.01 29.61 -17.99
N LEU A 649 4.15 30.73 -17.28
CA LEU A 649 3.20 31.85 -17.38
C LEU A 649 3.12 32.42 -18.80
N VAL A 650 4.25 32.42 -19.52
CA VAL A 650 4.29 32.84 -20.92
C VAL A 650 3.74 31.75 -21.84
N GLU A 651 4.27 30.54 -21.75
CA GLU A 651 4.01 29.45 -22.69
C GLU A 651 2.62 28.83 -22.55
N LEU A 652 2.12 28.70 -21.31
CA LEU A 652 0.90 27.95 -21.00
C LEU A 652 -0.27 28.85 -20.59
N VAL A 653 0.00 29.98 -19.94
CA VAL A 653 -1.05 30.91 -19.48
C VAL A 653 -1.32 32.04 -20.47
N GLY A 654 -0.34 32.36 -21.32
CA GLY A 654 -0.48 33.34 -22.41
C GLY A 654 -0.12 34.77 -22.04
N PHE A 655 0.62 34.99 -20.93
CA PHE A 655 1.23 36.28 -20.66
C PHE A 655 2.40 36.54 -21.62
N THR A 656 2.71 37.80 -21.88
CA THR A 656 3.97 38.19 -22.53
C THR A 656 5.11 38.20 -21.52
N LYS A 657 6.35 38.01 -22.00
CA LYS A 657 7.54 38.11 -21.14
C LYS A 657 7.61 39.45 -20.39
N GLU A 658 7.27 40.55 -21.05
CA GLU A 658 7.24 41.88 -20.43
C GLU A 658 6.18 42.02 -19.32
N GLU A 659 5.02 41.36 -19.47
CA GLU A 659 4.00 41.34 -18.43
C GLU A 659 4.50 40.58 -17.21
N VAL A 660 5.07 39.38 -17.41
CA VAL A 660 5.62 38.58 -16.32
C VAL A 660 6.75 39.32 -15.60
N GLU A 661 7.63 40.02 -16.31
CA GLU A 661 8.70 40.83 -15.70
C GLU A 661 8.16 42.01 -14.85
N LYS A 662 6.98 42.54 -15.17
CA LYS A 662 6.34 43.64 -14.42
C LYS A 662 5.49 43.14 -13.24
N MET A 663 5.08 41.88 -13.24
CA MET A 663 4.32 41.28 -12.15
C MET A 663 5.16 41.15 -10.88
N SER A 664 4.56 41.48 -9.74
CA SER A 664 5.09 41.11 -8.44
C SER A 664 5.10 39.58 -8.25
N LEU A 665 5.94 39.08 -7.35
CA LEU A 665 6.00 37.65 -7.04
C LEU A 665 4.64 37.09 -6.62
N LYS A 666 3.87 37.86 -5.83
CA LYS A 666 2.52 37.48 -5.42
C LYS A 666 1.56 37.34 -6.61
N GLU A 667 1.62 38.24 -7.58
CA GLU A 667 0.80 38.15 -8.81
C GLU A 667 1.21 36.93 -9.64
N LYS A 668 2.52 36.66 -9.75
CA LYS A 668 3.03 35.47 -10.45
C LYS A 668 2.52 34.18 -9.82
N MET A 669 2.69 34.03 -8.51
CA MET A 669 2.21 32.86 -7.77
C MET A 669 0.69 32.70 -7.88
N ALA A 670 -0.08 33.78 -7.79
CA ALA A 670 -1.53 33.73 -7.95
C ALA A 670 -1.96 33.30 -9.36
N ALA A 671 -1.28 33.79 -10.40
CA ALA A 671 -1.52 33.39 -11.78
C ALA A 671 -1.18 31.90 -12.00
N THR A 672 -0.04 31.44 -11.46
CA THR A 672 0.37 30.03 -11.51
C THR A 672 -0.65 29.15 -10.80
N ARG A 673 -1.10 29.50 -9.59
CA ARG A 673 -2.12 28.76 -8.84
C ARG A 673 -3.41 28.61 -9.63
N LYS A 674 -3.95 29.72 -10.12
CA LYS A 674 -5.19 29.72 -10.90
C LYS A 674 -5.10 28.82 -12.14
N HIS A 675 -3.96 28.84 -12.84
CA HIS A 675 -3.76 27.99 -14.01
C HIS A 675 -3.71 26.50 -13.61
N ARG A 676 -2.89 26.15 -12.62
CA ARG A 676 -2.67 24.75 -12.21
C ARG A 676 -3.94 24.10 -11.64
N GLU A 677 -4.67 24.80 -10.79
CA GLU A 677 -5.97 24.34 -10.28
C GLU A 677 -6.99 24.18 -11.42
N GLY A 678 -6.99 25.09 -12.38
CA GLY A 678 -7.84 24.99 -13.57
C GLY A 678 -7.52 23.78 -14.46
N GLU A 679 -6.24 23.44 -14.65
CA GLU A 679 -5.84 22.24 -15.41
C GLU A 679 -6.26 20.95 -14.70
N TYR A 680 -6.17 20.92 -13.37
CA TYR A 680 -6.64 19.78 -12.59
C TYR A 680 -8.15 19.60 -12.72
N GLU A 681 -8.96 20.67 -12.59
CA GLU A 681 -10.41 20.57 -12.77
C GLU A 681 -10.81 20.09 -14.17
N LYS A 682 -10.11 20.56 -15.22
CA LYS A 682 -10.31 20.04 -16.59
C LYS A 682 -10.00 18.55 -16.69
N LEU A 683 -8.95 18.09 -16.02
CA LEU A 683 -8.59 16.67 -15.98
C LEU A 683 -9.70 15.84 -15.33
N ILE A 684 -10.27 16.31 -14.20
CA ILE A 684 -11.41 15.64 -13.55
C ILE A 684 -12.59 15.52 -14.54
N ASP A 685 -12.94 16.62 -15.20
CA ASP A 685 -14.05 16.67 -16.15
C ASP A 685 -13.85 15.73 -17.35
N ALA A 686 -12.60 15.46 -17.74
CA ALA A 686 -12.25 14.52 -18.79
C ALA A 686 -12.27 13.05 -18.32
N VAL A 687 -11.86 12.78 -17.08
CA VAL A 687 -11.71 11.41 -16.55
C VAL A 687 -13.03 10.83 -16.03
N TYR A 688 -13.87 11.62 -15.36
CA TYR A 688 -15.12 11.11 -14.79
C TYR A 688 -16.04 10.45 -15.83
N PRO A 689 -16.33 11.07 -16.99
CA PRO A 689 -17.15 10.42 -18.00
C PRO A 689 -16.55 9.13 -18.55
N LYS A 690 -15.21 9.05 -18.65
CA LYS A 690 -14.50 7.83 -19.08
C LYS A 690 -14.69 6.67 -18.09
N ARG A 691 -14.85 6.97 -16.80
CA ARG A 691 -15.18 5.99 -15.75
C ARG A 691 -16.68 5.70 -15.63
N GLY A 692 -17.50 6.26 -16.52
CA GLY A 692 -18.95 6.15 -16.46
C GLY A 692 -19.59 6.92 -15.28
N TRP A 693 -18.93 7.98 -14.80
CA TRP A 693 -19.39 8.81 -13.68
C TRP A 693 -19.99 10.13 -14.17
N ASN A 694 -20.92 10.70 -13.41
CA ASN A 694 -21.35 12.07 -13.59
C ASN A 694 -20.28 13.07 -13.10
N LEU A 695 -20.47 14.37 -13.34
CA LEU A 695 -19.48 15.39 -12.99
C LEU A 695 -19.31 15.61 -11.47
N ASN A 696 -20.19 15.03 -10.65
CA ASN A 696 -20.04 14.98 -9.20
C ASN A 696 -19.27 13.72 -8.72
N GLY A 697 -18.75 12.92 -9.66
CA GLY A 697 -17.96 11.73 -9.37
C GLY A 697 -18.79 10.53 -8.90
N VAL A 698 -20.06 10.46 -9.28
CA VAL A 698 -20.96 9.36 -8.93
C VAL A 698 -21.12 8.42 -10.14
N PRO A 699 -20.92 7.10 -9.99
CA PRO A 699 -21.22 6.15 -11.06
C PRO A 699 -22.67 6.28 -11.55
N THR A 700 -22.85 6.34 -12.87
CA THR A 700 -24.19 6.48 -13.44
C THR A 700 -24.95 5.15 -13.37
N ILE A 701 -26.27 5.19 -13.19
CA ILE A 701 -27.10 3.97 -13.19
C ILE A 701 -26.96 3.20 -14.51
N ALA A 702 -26.86 3.91 -15.64
CA ALA A 702 -26.68 3.28 -16.94
C ALA A 702 -25.38 2.47 -17.01
N HIS A 703 -24.28 3.03 -16.50
CA HIS A 703 -22.99 2.35 -16.47
C HIS A 703 -22.97 1.19 -15.46
N LEU A 704 -23.58 1.34 -14.28
CA LEU A 704 -23.73 0.22 -13.34
C LEU A 704 -24.48 -0.97 -13.97
N LYS A 705 -25.54 -0.71 -14.74
CA LYS A 705 -26.26 -1.75 -15.51
C LYS A 705 -25.39 -2.42 -16.55
N GLU A 706 -24.58 -1.65 -17.29
CA GLU A 706 -23.64 -2.18 -18.28
C GLU A 706 -22.62 -3.15 -17.65
N LEU A 707 -22.15 -2.84 -16.43
CA LEU A 707 -21.21 -3.68 -15.69
C LEU A 707 -21.87 -4.88 -15.00
N GLY A 708 -23.20 -4.97 -14.99
CA GLY A 708 -23.96 -5.92 -14.18
C GLY A 708 -23.82 -5.66 -12.67
N MET A 709 -23.62 -4.39 -12.31
CA MET A 709 -23.50 -3.88 -10.94
C MET A 709 -24.71 -3.01 -10.55
N ASP A 710 -25.84 -3.19 -11.21
CA ASP A 710 -27.15 -2.65 -10.84
C ASP A 710 -27.77 -3.41 -9.66
N LEU A 711 -26.94 -3.76 -8.69
CA LEU A 711 -27.37 -4.39 -7.44
C LEU A 711 -28.30 -3.42 -6.70
N PRO A 712 -29.45 -3.88 -6.15
CA PRO A 712 -30.40 -3.00 -5.47
C PRO A 712 -29.76 -2.11 -4.40
N GLU A 713 -28.83 -2.67 -3.63
CA GLU A 713 -28.11 -1.96 -2.57
C GLU A 713 -27.16 -0.86 -3.08
N LEU A 714 -26.69 -0.94 -4.33
CA LEU A 714 -25.87 0.11 -4.94
C LEU A 714 -26.76 1.19 -5.55
N LEU A 715 -27.85 0.80 -6.18
CA LEU A 715 -28.84 1.73 -6.76
C LEU A 715 -29.42 2.64 -5.68
N GLU A 716 -29.75 2.09 -4.50
CA GLU A 716 -30.24 2.87 -3.35
C GLU A 716 -29.29 4.02 -2.96
N VAL A 717 -27.98 3.80 -3.07
CA VAL A 717 -26.96 4.80 -2.74
C VAL A 717 -26.81 5.86 -3.83
N VAL A 718 -26.85 5.45 -5.11
CA VAL A 718 -26.52 6.37 -6.21
C VAL A 718 -27.73 7.09 -6.80
N GLU A 719 -28.95 6.54 -6.72
CA GLU A 719 -30.18 7.13 -7.26
C GLU A 719 -30.45 8.57 -6.80
N PRO A 720 -30.26 8.92 -5.51
CA PRO A 720 -30.46 10.30 -5.05
C PRO A 720 -29.45 11.32 -5.59
N LEU A 721 -28.39 10.85 -6.26
CA LEU A 721 -27.23 11.63 -6.66
C LEU A 721 -27.02 11.66 -8.19
N GLN A 722 -27.97 11.13 -8.96
CA GLN A 722 -27.90 11.03 -10.42
C GLN A 722 -28.15 12.36 -11.14
#